data_AF-A0A2M7DRG9-F1
#
_entry.id   AF-A0A2M7DRG9-F1
#
_cell.length_a   1.000
_cell.length_b   1.000
_cell.length_c   1.000
_cell.angle_alpha   90.00
_cell.angle_beta   90.00
_cell.angle_gamma   90.00
#
_symmetry.space_group_name_H-M   'P 1'
#
loop_
_entity.id
_entity.type
_entity.pdbx_description
1 polymer ?
#
loop_
_entity_poly.entity_id
_entity_poly.type
_entity_poly.pdbx_seq_one_letter_code
_entity_poly.pdbx_strand_id
1 'polypeptide(L)'
;MKSKVVIVKCENYDSKNVDLAVRHAFELLGGIEKYVKSSDRILLKPNLLGAFAPEKGVTTHPEIVRALIRIVKEKNATPYVGDSHGGGLSENIDNVLKKTGISKLCDEEKCEIVNFESAGVKRIKATNQNNRKVPVLELTKAVFDFNSVFSIAKMKTHSLMVITGAIKNLYGCVPGLSKTYYHLLATHPQDFAEMLADILSIVKPRLGIIDGITTMEGEGPTYGKLKHLGIIMVSDDLVALDTVMAKIMGLNPKKDPVIRATVRCGLGIGDIENIEILGEKIEDVIPEKFELPPNSKIRLIPRWLGPLVKKFLWTKPKILQENCTLCQKCLKSCPAQIITVIDKKITIDKSKCIGCMCCYELCPSGAVAIEYSILAKIFFSRGKIIASIRNIIEYSLCLVLEGIVLLLPRRTALLLGALLSNTARVCLASREKLVRKNLSLTFPDKNDSEINTIAGNVWKNFGFGLAEFIKIKQTDKKNYIKYAEFDESEINFREAFKDKKGVILLTAHFGNWEMMGASLLFRGYKIMTIARNLRNPYGNRAIAKMREIGGGRTVEEHQAVRESLRWLRAGNCLAIIIDQHITEGGVIVDFLGRPAYTTPIITLLAKKTGAKIVPVYNLRTQPGKIRIFAEKVVELISTSDNKQDLMVNTENFNKIIGKWILKNPEQWFWLHNRWKVK
;
A
#
# COMPACT_ATOMS: atom_id res chain seq x y z
N MET A 1 26.23 0.73 25.24
CA MET A 1 25.12 -0.24 25.10
C MET A 1 24.25 0.25 23.94
N LYS A 2 23.83 -0.61 23.00
CA LYS A 2 22.96 -0.18 21.89
C LYS A 2 21.56 0.13 22.43
N SER A 3 20.87 1.12 21.85
CA SER A 3 19.46 1.37 22.15
C SER A 3 18.60 0.25 21.58
N LYS A 4 17.54 -0.15 22.29
CA LYS A 4 16.67 -1.26 21.87
C LYS A 4 15.35 -0.73 21.32
N VAL A 5 14.92 -1.22 20.16
CA VAL A 5 13.59 -0.96 19.61
C VAL A 5 12.91 -2.29 19.34
N VAL A 6 11.75 -2.51 19.95
CA VAL A 6 10.95 -3.70 19.71
C VAL A 6 9.91 -3.41 18.63
N ILE A 7 9.74 -4.35 17.70
CA ILE A 7 8.69 -4.37 16.70
C ILE A 7 7.92 -5.69 16.85
N VAL A 8 6.62 -5.61 17.09
CA VAL A 8 5.73 -6.79 17.15
C VAL A 8 4.57 -6.65 16.18
N LYS A 9 4.10 -7.78 15.65
CA LYS A 9 2.88 -7.82 14.83
C LYS A 9 1.63 -7.73 15.70
N CYS A 10 0.64 -6.99 15.21
CA CYS A 10 -0.71 -6.92 15.74
C CYS A 10 -1.66 -6.64 14.57
N GLU A 11 -2.40 -7.66 14.13
CA GLU A 11 -3.18 -7.62 12.87
C GLU A 11 -4.36 -6.64 12.93
N ASN A 12 -4.95 -6.41 14.11
CA ASN A 12 -6.13 -5.58 14.24
C ASN A 12 -6.25 -5.03 15.67
N TYR A 13 -7.24 -4.17 15.88
CA TYR A 13 -7.53 -3.59 17.19
C TYR A 13 -8.46 -4.48 18.04
N ASP A 14 -8.48 -5.80 17.85
CA ASP A 14 -9.12 -6.69 18.82
C ASP A 14 -8.40 -6.60 20.16
N SER A 15 -9.16 -6.47 21.25
CA SER A 15 -8.62 -6.20 22.58
C SER A 15 -7.60 -7.27 23.03
N LYS A 16 -7.84 -8.55 22.71
CA LYS A 16 -6.93 -9.65 23.07
C LYS A 16 -5.65 -9.59 22.24
N ASN A 17 -5.77 -9.33 20.93
CA ASN A 17 -4.62 -9.24 20.04
C ASN A 17 -3.70 -8.08 20.42
N VAL A 18 -4.29 -6.94 20.79
CA VAL A 18 -3.52 -5.76 21.24
C VAL A 18 -2.84 -6.04 22.59
N ASP A 19 -3.56 -6.60 23.55
CA ASP A 19 -2.99 -6.93 24.88
C ASP A 19 -1.81 -7.90 24.76
N LEU A 20 -1.96 -8.99 24.01
CA LEU A 20 -0.88 -9.96 23.76
C LEU A 20 0.33 -9.31 23.07
N ALA A 21 0.11 -8.49 22.04
CA ALA A 21 1.19 -7.82 21.33
C ALA A 21 1.95 -6.83 22.24
N VAL A 22 1.25 -6.03 23.04
CA VAL A 22 1.88 -5.07 23.96
C VAL A 22 2.68 -5.80 25.04
N ARG A 23 2.16 -6.89 25.62
CA ARG A 23 2.88 -7.71 26.60
C ARG A 23 4.14 -8.33 26.02
N HIS A 24 4.02 -8.95 24.85
CA HIS A 24 5.16 -9.52 24.14
C HIS A 24 6.23 -8.46 23.83
N ALA A 25 5.81 -7.23 23.49
CA ALA A 25 6.76 -6.14 23.29
C ALA A 25 7.53 -5.76 24.57
N PHE A 26 6.87 -5.78 25.73
CA PHE A 26 7.53 -5.53 27.02
C PHE A 26 8.44 -6.69 27.44
N GLU A 27 8.06 -7.94 27.19
CA GLU A 27 8.91 -9.11 27.43
C GLU A 27 10.24 -8.98 26.68
N LEU A 28 10.19 -8.62 25.40
CA LEU A 28 11.38 -8.39 24.57
C LEU A 28 12.23 -7.20 25.05
N LEU A 29 11.64 -6.17 25.67
CA LEU A 29 12.38 -5.05 26.28
C LEU A 29 13.03 -5.39 27.63
N GLY A 30 12.86 -6.62 28.13
CA GLY A 30 13.41 -7.07 29.41
C GLY A 30 12.42 -7.00 30.57
N GLY A 31 11.12 -7.07 30.28
CA GLY A 31 10.04 -7.09 31.28
C GLY A 31 9.48 -5.70 31.60
N ILE A 32 8.20 -5.68 31.98
CA ILE A 32 7.50 -4.45 32.34
C ILE A 32 8.00 -3.87 33.69
N GLU A 33 8.53 -4.71 34.57
CA GLU A 33 9.02 -4.38 35.90
C GLU A 33 10.18 -3.39 35.86
N LYS A 34 10.93 -3.36 34.76
CA LYS A 34 11.98 -2.36 34.51
C LYS A 34 11.41 -0.94 34.39
N TYR A 35 10.14 -0.83 33.97
CA TYR A 35 9.53 0.42 33.54
C TYR A 35 8.37 0.89 34.43
N VAL A 36 7.69 -0.05 35.09
CA VAL A 36 6.58 0.21 36.00
C VAL A 36 6.92 -0.37 37.36
N LYS A 37 7.04 0.49 38.37
CA LYS A 37 7.25 0.08 39.76
C LYS A 37 5.93 0.12 40.53
N SER A 38 5.81 -0.71 41.56
CA SER A 38 4.67 -0.66 42.49
C SER A 38 4.49 0.76 43.03
N SER A 39 3.24 1.22 43.09
CA SER A 39 2.86 2.58 43.51
C SER A 39 3.31 3.72 42.60
N ASP A 40 3.90 3.46 41.42
CA ASP A 40 4.15 4.52 40.44
C ASP A 40 2.83 5.15 40.00
N ARG A 41 2.78 6.49 39.92
CA ARG A 41 1.76 7.24 39.18
C ARG A 41 2.28 7.48 37.77
N ILE A 42 1.65 6.87 36.77
CA ILE A 42 2.13 6.88 35.38
C ILE A 42 1.14 7.62 34.50
N LEU A 43 1.62 8.65 33.81
CA LEU A 43 0.87 9.39 32.81
C LEU A 43 1.01 8.74 31.43
N LEU A 44 -0.09 8.17 30.95
CA LEU A 44 -0.25 7.65 29.60
C LEU A 44 -0.68 8.80 28.68
N LYS A 45 0.18 9.14 27.72
CA LYS A 45 -0.01 10.27 26.82
C LYS A 45 -0.37 9.82 25.39
N PRO A 46 -1.65 9.58 25.06
CA PRO A 46 -2.07 9.26 23.70
C PRO A 46 -1.93 10.46 22.75
N ASN A 47 -2.04 10.22 21.44
CA ASN A 47 -2.16 11.27 20.44
C ASN A 47 -3.65 11.58 20.20
N LEU A 48 -4.18 12.67 20.76
CA LEU A 48 -5.60 13.02 20.58
C LEU A 48 -5.86 13.92 19.38
N LEU A 49 -4.98 14.89 19.09
CA LEU A 49 -5.12 15.90 18.02
C LEU A 49 -6.45 16.71 17.98
N GLY A 50 -7.61 16.08 17.82
CA GLY A 50 -8.93 16.69 17.79
C GLY A 50 -10.04 15.63 17.86
N ALA A 51 -11.30 16.05 17.75
CA ALA A 51 -12.46 15.19 17.93
C ALA A 51 -12.73 14.26 16.72
N PHE A 52 -11.89 13.24 16.55
CA PHE A 52 -11.98 12.24 15.47
C PHE A 52 -12.24 10.84 16.01
N ALA A 53 -13.01 10.05 15.27
CA ALA A 53 -13.25 8.65 15.59
C ALA A 53 -12.00 7.79 15.34
N PRO A 54 -11.74 6.73 16.13
CA PRO A 54 -10.53 5.90 15.99
C PRO A 54 -10.29 5.34 14.58
N GLU A 55 -11.37 5.02 13.85
CA GLU A 55 -11.32 4.43 12.51
C GLU A 55 -10.74 5.40 11.47
N LYS A 56 -10.69 6.70 11.77
CA LYS A 56 -10.05 7.71 10.92
C LYS A 56 -8.53 7.64 10.96
N GLY A 57 -7.93 6.86 11.87
CA GLY A 57 -6.47 6.71 12.00
C GLY A 57 -5.74 8.01 12.34
N VAL A 58 -6.47 9.03 12.82
CA VAL A 58 -5.92 10.33 13.21
C VAL A 58 -5.31 10.26 14.60
N THR A 59 -5.96 9.54 15.51
CA THR A 59 -5.60 9.48 16.94
C THR A 59 -5.03 8.13 17.29
N THR A 60 -4.36 8.02 18.44
CA THR A 60 -4.00 6.73 19.02
C THR A 60 -5.29 5.93 19.29
N HIS A 61 -5.30 4.66 18.91
CA HIS A 61 -6.48 3.83 19.11
C HIS A 61 -6.71 3.53 20.61
N PRO A 62 -7.95 3.60 21.13
CA PRO A 62 -8.23 3.38 22.56
C PRO A 62 -7.73 2.02 23.06
N GLU A 63 -7.85 0.95 22.28
CA GLU A 63 -7.39 -0.39 22.70
C GLU A 63 -5.88 -0.47 23.03
N ILE A 64 -5.04 0.37 22.40
CA ILE A 64 -3.61 0.46 22.76
C ILE A 64 -3.47 1.05 24.18
N VAL A 65 -4.26 2.08 24.48
CA VAL A 65 -4.29 2.71 25.80
C VAL A 65 -4.86 1.74 26.84
N ARG A 66 -5.87 0.94 26.47
CA ARG A 66 -6.48 -0.09 27.33
C ARG A 66 -5.45 -1.09 27.83
N ALA A 67 -4.70 -1.67 26.89
CA ALA A 67 -3.66 -2.64 27.21
C ALA A 67 -2.63 -2.06 28.20
N LEU A 68 -2.21 -0.81 27.98
CA LEU A 68 -1.26 -0.14 28.88
C LEU A 68 -1.87 0.16 30.26
N ILE A 69 -3.13 0.57 30.36
CA ILE A 69 -3.82 0.78 31.64
C ILE A 69 -3.82 -0.52 32.46
N ARG A 70 -4.20 -1.64 31.84
CA ARG A 70 -4.27 -2.95 32.50
C ARG A 70 -2.90 -3.41 32.98
N ILE A 71 -1.90 -3.33 32.12
CA ILE A 71 -0.52 -3.70 32.44
C ILE A 71 0.04 -2.86 33.62
N VAL A 72 -0.25 -1.56 33.64
CA VAL A 72 0.17 -0.69 34.75
C VAL A 72 -0.52 -1.09 36.06
N LYS A 73 -1.84 -1.34 36.03
CA LYS A 73 -2.61 -1.75 37.22
C LYS A 73 -2.16 -3.10 37.79
N GLU A 74 -1.83 -4.06 36.94
CA GLU A 74 -1.31 -5.37 37.36
C GLU A 74 -0.01 -5.28 38.16
N LYS A 75 0.75 -4.19 37.99
CA LYS A 75 1.96 -3.91 38.78
C LYS A 75 1.70 -3.05 40.00
N ASN A 76 0.44 -2.94 40.45
CA ASN A 76 0.02 -2.09 41.56
C ASN A 76 0.43 -0.61 41.39
N ALA A 77 0.53 -0.15 40.15
CA ALA A 77 0.76 1.25 39.78
C ALA A 77 -0.56 1.89 39.34
N THR A 78 -0.64 3.22 39.42
CA THR A 78 -1.84 3.98 39.07
C THR A 78 -1.67 4.66 37.71
N PRO A 79 -2.39 4.22 36.65
CA PRO A 79 -2.37 4.89 35.37
C PRO A 79 -3.29 6.13 35.36
N TYR A 80 -2.85 7.15 34.64
CA TYR A 80 -3.61 8.35 34.33
C TYR A 80 -3.54 8.60 32.83
N VAL A 81 -4.59 9.11 32.20
CA VAL A 81 -4.59 9.43 30.78
C VAL A 81 -4.68 10.93 30.58
N GLY A 82 -3.78 11.52 29.78
CA GLY A 82 -3.81 12.96 29.53
C GLY A 82 -3.08 13.37 28.26
N ASP A 83 -3.70 14.26 27.49
CA ASP A 83 -3.11 14.93 26.34
C ASP A 83 -3.79 16.28 26.15
N SER A 84 -3.06 17.26 25.63
CA SER A 84 -3.67 18.50 25.15
C SER A 84 -3.87 18.39 23.64
N HIS A 85 -5.10 18.59 23.18
CA HIS A 85 -5.44 18.52 21.75
C HIS A 85 -4.92 19.73 20.95
N GLY A 86 -4.95 19.64 19.62
CA GLY A 86 -4.53 20.71 18.71
C GLY A 86 -5.55 21.85 18.57
N GLY A 87 -6.81 21.61 18.96
CA GLY A 87 -7.91 22.57 18.81
C GLY A 87 -7.81 23.87 19.63
N GLY A 88 -6.98 23.95 20.67
CA GLY A 88 -6.95 25.12 21.56
C GLY A 88 -8.36 25.51 22.05
N LEU A 89 -8.70 26.81 22.02
CA LEU A 89 -10.04 27.32 22.38
C LEU A 89 -11.17 26.91 21.42
N SER A 90 -10.86 26.30 20.28
CA SER A 90 -11.84 25.96 19.24
C SER A 90 -12.52 24.60 19.43
N GLU A 91 -12.09 23.83 20.43
CA GLU A 91 -12.56 22.47 20.70
C GLU A 91 -12.63 22.24 22.22
N ASN A 92 -13.70 21.61 22.69
CA ASN A 92 -13.81 21.17 24.08
C ASN A 92 -13.15 19.79 24.24
N ILE A 93 -12.25 19.65 25.22
CA ILE A 93 -11.58 18.40 25.57
C ILE A 93 -12.57 17.24 25.78
N ASP A 94 -13.74 17.47 26.39
CA ASP A 94 -14.74 16.42 26.64
C ASP A 94 -15.27 15.84 25.32
N ASN A 95 -15.49 16.69 24.33
CA ASN A 95 -15.90 16.26 23.00
C ASN A 95 -14.78 15.46 22.30
N VAL A 96 -13.52 15.87 22.48
CA VAL A 96 -12.37 15.11 21.96
C VAL A 96 -12.31 13.73 22.59
N LEU A 97 -12.31 13.65 23.92
CA LEU A 97 -12.24 12.39 24.68
C LEU A 97 -13.41 11.45 24.34
N LYS A 98 -14.61 11.99 24.15
CA LYS A 98 -15.79 11.22 23.73
C LYS A 98 -15.65 10.68 22.31
N LYS A 99 -15.22 11.51 21.35
CA LYS A 99 -15.11 11.11 19.94
C LYS A 99 -13.96 10.14 19.68
N THR A 100 -12.85 10.27 20.41
CA THR A 100 -11.71 9.34 20.31
C THR A 100 -11.95 8.02 21.05
N GLY A 101 -13.03 7.91 21.82
CA GLY A 101 -13.35 6.73 22.63
C GLY A 101 -12.55 6.62 23.94
N ILE A 102 -11.69 7.60 24.25
CA ILE A 102 -10.86 7.57 25.46
C ILE A 102 -11.70 7.77 26.74
N SER A 103 -12.73 8.61 26.70
CA SER A 103 -13.62 8.78 27.87
C SER A 103 -14.30 7.45 28.24
N LYS A 104 -14.94 6.78 27.26
CA LYS A 104 -15.56 5.47 27.47
C LYS A 104 -14.57 4.43 28.01
N LEU A 105 -13.36 4.40 27.45
CA LEU A 105 -12.30 3.51 27.91
C LEU A 105 -11.88 3.78 29.36
N CYS A 106 -11.67 5.05 29.72
CA CYS A 106 -11.29 5.43 31.08
C CYS A 106 -12.38 5.08 32.09
N ASP A 107 -13.66 5.23 31.73
CA ASP A 107 -14.79 4.83 32.57
C ASP A 107 -14.82 3.31 32.79
N GLU A 108 -14.68 2.52 31.70
CA GLU A 108 -14.67 1.05 31.75
C GLU A 108 -13.50 0.51 32.58
N GLU A 109 -12.29 1.05 32.37
CA GLU A 109 -11.10 0.60 33.06
C GLU A 109 -10.89 1.30 34.41
N LYS A 110 -11.79 2.21 34.85
CA LYS A 110 -11.66 3.02 36.08
C LYS A 110 -10.30 3.74 36.14
N CYS A 111 -10.00 4.54 35.13
CA CYS A 111 -8.75 5.28 34.98
C CYS A 111 -9.02 6.78 34.95
N GLU A 112 -8.25 7.57 35.72
CA GLU A 112 -8.46 9.01 35.81
C GLU A 112 -7.94 9.75 34.58
N ILE A 113 -8.71 10.73 34.10
CA ILE A 113 -8.33 11.61 33.00
C ILE A 113 -7.77 12.92 33.57
N VAL A 114 -6.58 13.29 33.12
CA VAL A 114 -5.90 14.53 33.53
C VAL A 114 -6.11 15.58 32.45
N ASN A 115 -6.78 16.66 32.82
CA ASN A 115 -7.01 17.80 31.93
C ASN A 115 -5.78 18.73 31.92
N PHE A 116 -5.07 18.76 30.79
CA PHE A 116 -3.82 19.52 30.65
C PHE A 116 -4.07 21.03 30.55
N GLU A 117 -5.23 21.43 30.02
CA GLU A 117 -5.64 22.82 29.87
C GLU A 117 -5.94 23.47 31.23
N SER A 118 -6.53 22.73 32.19
CA SER A 118 -6.84 23.24 33.52
C SER A 118 -5.73 23.03 34.56
N ALA A 119 -4.76 22.15 34.31
CA ALA A 119 -3.64 21.90 35.22
C ALA A 119 -2.66 23.10 35.38
N GLY A 120 -2.83 24.15 34.56
CA GLY A 120 -1.94 25.30 34.53
C GLY A 120 -0.60 25.01 33.85
N VAL A 121 0.25 26.03 33.75
CA VAL A 121 1.52 25.96 33.01
C VAL A 121 2.75 26.20 33.89
N LYS A 122 3.85 25.54 33.55
CA LYS A 122 5.20 25.83 34.03
C LYS A 122 6.01 26.42 32.89
N ARG A 123 6.60 27.60 33.14
CA ARG A 123 7.50 28.28 32.20
C ARG A 123 8.92 27.80 32.42
N ILE A 124 9.54 27.25 31.38
CA ILE A 124 10.88 26.65 31.44
C ILE A 124 11.73 27.25 30.32
N LYS A 125 12.92 27.73 30.67
CA LYS A 125 13.87 28.25 29.68
C LYS A 125 14.41 27.11 28.83
N ALA A 126 14.40 27.27 27.51
CA ALA A 126 14.99 26.33 26.57
C ALA A 126 16.49 26.16 26.85
N THR A 127 16.98 24.92 26.78
CA THR A 127 18.39 24.59 27.03
C THR A 127 19.16 24.37 25.73
N ASN A 128 18.45 24.02 24.65
CA ASN A 128 19.01 23.91 23.31
C ASN A 128 19.34 25.30 22.74
N GLN A 129 20.63 25.60 22.63
CA GLN A 129 21.13 26.86 22.07
C GLN A 129 20.70 27.11 20.61
N ASN A 130 20.28 26.07 19.88
CA ASN A 130 19.76 26.20 18.52
C ASN A 130 18.29 26.61 18.47
N ASN A 131 17.55 26.47 19.57
CA ASN A 131 16.18 26.96 19.68
C ASN A 131 16.18 28.47 19.94
N ARG A 132 16.35 29.25 18.85
CA ARG A 132 16.35 30.72 18.89
C ARG A 132 14.95 31.32 18.80
N LYS A 133 13.94 30.53 18.44
CA LYS A 133 12.58 31.01 18.16
C LYS A 133 11.65 30.92 19.36
N VAL A 134 11.84 29.92 20.22
CA VAL A 134 11.01 29.69 21.41
C VAL A 134 11.91 29.55 22.63
N PRO A 135 12.45 30.67 23.17
CA PRO A 135 13.43 30.64 24.27
C PRO A 135 12.83 30.24 25.62
N VAL A 136 11.50 30.32 25.78
CA VAL A 136 10.76 29.90 26.97
C VAL A 136 9.58 29.04 26.55
N LEU A 137 9.53 27.83 27.08
CA LEU A 137 8.49 26.84 26.85
C LEU A 137 7.45 26.86 27.97
N GLU A 138 6.18 26.85 27.59
CA GLU A 138 5.04 26.67 28.47
C GLU A 138 4.55 25.23 28.33
N LEU A 139 4.81 24.43 29.36
CA LEU A 139 4.35 23.05 29.46
C LEU A 139 3.30 22.94 30.55
N THR A 140 2.34 22.05 30.39
CA THR A 140 1.35 21.77 31.44
C THR A 140 2.05 21.33 32.73
N LYS A 141 1.57 21.76 33.90
CA LYS A 141 2.14 21.31 35.18
C LYS A 141 1.95 19.80 35.39
N ALA A 142 0.85 19.26 34.85
CA ALA A 142 0.48 17.86 34.98
C ALA A 142 1.64 16.90 34.66
N VAL A 143 2.46 17.16 33.64
CA VAL A 143 3.56 16.24 33.27
C VAL A 143 4.66 16.11 34.33
N PHE A 144 4.71 17.02 35.31
CA PHE A 144 5.68 17.00 36.41
C PHE A 144 5.13 16.37 37.70
N ASP A 145 3.82 16.09 37.76
CA ASP A 145 3.17 15.54 38.96
C ASP A 145 3.18 14.01 39.01
N PHE A 146 3.73 13.36 37.99
CA PHE A 146 3.78 11.91 37.81
C PHE A 146 5.21 11.38 37.90
N ASN A 147 5.37 10.14 38.36
CA ASN A 147 6.67 9.46 38.44
C ASN A 147 7.26 9.18 37.04
N SER A 148 6.39 9.07 36.03
CA SER A 148 6.76 8.71 34.67
C SER A 148 5.71 9.14 33.66
N VAL A 149 6.17 9.42 32.43
CA VAL A 149 5.32 9.67 31.27
C VAL A 149 5.60 8.60 30.21
N PHE A 150 4.56 8.00 29.66
CA PHE A 150 4.63 7.13 28.48
C PHE A 150 4.04 7.87 27.27
N SER A 151 4.83 8.07 26.22
CA SER A 151 4.37 8.68 24.96
C SER A 151 3.75 7.62 24.07
N ILE A 152 2.45 7.72 23.75
CA ILE A 152 1.72 6.74 22.94
C ILE A 152 1.28 7.42 21.65
N ALA A 153 2.13 7.35 20.62
CA ALA A 153 1.95 8.07 19.37
C ALA A 153 1.21 7.25 18.31
N LYS A 154 0.54 7.96 17.40
CA LYS A 154 -0.03 7.39 16.17
C LYS A 154 0.97 7.53 15.02
N MET A 155 1.28 6.45 14.32
CA MET A 155 2.16 6.47 13.14
C MET A 155 1.47 7.12 11.94
N LYS A 156 1.88 8.34 11.58
CA LYS A 156 1.27 9.09 10.47
C LYS A 156 2.20 10.08 9.80
N THR A 157 1.89 10.41 8.56
CA THR A 157 2.49 11.53 7.83
C THR A 157 2.00 12.88 8.37
N HIS A 158 2.74 13.94 8.07
CA HIS A 158 2.43 15.30 8.48
C HIS A 158 2.89 16.32 7.44
N SER A 159 2.05 17.28 7.09
CA SER A 159 2.38 18.31 6.09
C SER A 159 3.65 19.11 6.44
N LEU A 160 3.77 19.66 7.65
CA LEU A 160 4.96 20.43 8.07
C LEU A 160 6.19 19.55 8.40
N MET A 161 6.01 18.55 9.26
CA MET A 161 7.12 17.75 9.82
C MET A 161 7.41 16.45 9.06
N VAL A 162 6.71 16.20 7.95
CA VAL A 162 6.70 14.97 7.13
C VAL A 162 6.14 13.74 7.83
N ILE A 163 6.52 13.50 9.09
CA ILE A 163 6.02 12.41 9.92
C ILE A 163 5.64 12.88 11.33
N THR A 164 4.85 12.07 12.02
CA THR A 164 4.52 12.19 13.44
C THR A 164 4.85 10.85 14.10
N GLY A 165 5.72 10.91 15.12
CA GLY A 165 6.13 9.77 15.94
C GLY A 165 6.08 10.11 17.43
N ALA A 166 6.79 9.33 18.23
CA ALA A 166 6.83 9.41 19.68
C ALA A 166 7.33 10.77 20.20
N ILE A 167 8.29 11.40 19.52
CA ILE A 167 8.84 12.70 19.94
C ILE A 167 7.84 13.82 19.63
N LYS A 168 7.30 13.88 18.40
CA LYS A 168 6.33 14.91 18.02
C LYS A 168 5.04 14.81 18.84
N ASN A 169 4.68 13.63 19.32
CA ASN A 169 3.55 13.43 20.23
C ASN A 169 3.68 14.25 21.53
N LEU A 170 4.90 14.51 22.00
CA LEU A 170 5.16 15.34 23.18
C LEU A 170 4.76 16.80 23.00
N TYR A 171 4.52 17.26 21.77
CA TYR A 171 3.95 18.58 21.54
C TYR A 171 2.58 18.76 22.20
N GLY A 172 1.86 17.67 22.45
CA GLY A 172 0.64 17.69 23.25
C GLY A 172 0.86 18.04 24.73
N CYS A 173 2.10 18.20 25.22
CA CYS A 173 2.37 18.72 26.57
C CYS A 173 2.34 20.26 26.63
N VAL A 174 2.29 20.93 25.47
CA VAL A 174 2.06 22.37 25.36
C VAL A 174 0.54 22.59 25.37
N PRO A 175 -0.06 23.25 26.38
CA PRO A 175 -1.50 23.41 26.45
C PRO A 175 -2.01 24.63 25.67
N GLY A 176 -3.27 24.55 25.23
CA GLY A 176 -4.04 25.71 24.78
C GLY A 176 -3.41 26.56 23.65
N LEU A 177 -3.47 27.88 23.81
CA LEU A 177 -3.03 28.86 22.81
C LEU A 177 -1.52 28.89 22.60
N SER A 178 -0.72 28.40 23.56
CA SER A 178 0.74 28.36 23.43
C SER A 178 1.17 27.51 22.23
N LYS A 179 0.42 26.45 21.89
CA LYS A 179 0.63 25.69 20.64
C LYS A 179 0.46 26.53 19.38
N THR A 180 -0.62 27.29 19.32
CA THR A 180 -0.91 28.16 18.18
C THR A 180 0.16 29.24 18.05
N TYR A 181 0.61 29.80 19.17
CA TYR A 181 1.69 30.77 19.22
C TYR A 181 3.03 30.20 18.75
N TYR A 182 3.39 28.97 19.15
CA TYR A 182 4.64 28.34 18.70
C TYR A 182 4.64 28.01 17.21
N HIS A 183 3.49 27.70 16.61
CA HIS A 183 3.38 27.58 15.15
C HIS A 183 3.63 28.91 14.41
N LEU A 184 3.39 30.05 15.06
CA LEU A 184 3.71 31.37 14.53
C LEU A 184 5.21 31.69 14.62
N LEU A 185 5.86 31.29 15.73
CA LEU A 185 7.29 31.55 15.96
C LEU A 185 8.20 30.60 15.17
N ALA A 186 7.85 29.31 15.13
CA ALA A 186 8.63 28.22 14.53
C ALA A 186 8.00 27.73 13.21
N THR A 187 7.89 28.62 12.22
CA THR A 187 7.27 28.31 10.92
C THR A 187 8.09 27.36 10.04
N HIS A 188 9.38 27.21 10.31
CA HIS A 188 10.26 26.30 9.58
C HIS A 188 10.40 24.95 10.31
N PRO A 189 10.38 23.80 9.60
CA PRO A 189 10.49 22.48 10.24
C PRO A 189 11.71 22.30 11.13
N GLN A 190 12.84 22.93 10.79
CA GLN A 190 14.04 22.89 11.65
C GLN A 190 13.79 23.64 12.97
N ASP A 191 13.24 24.84 12.93
CA ASP A 191 12.97 25.63 14.15
C ASP A 191 12.00 24.89 15.06
N PHE A 192 10.98 24.24 14.47
CA PHE A 192 10.04 23.41 15.22
C PHE A 192 10.70 22.16 15.82
N ALA A 193 11.63 21.53 15.10
CA ALA A 193 12.41 20.40 15.61
C ALA A 193 13.32 20.78 16.79
N GLU A 194 13.92 21.98 16.77
CA GLU A 194 14.74 22.46 17.88
C GLU A 194 13.92 22.61 19.17
N MET A 195 12.70 23.12 19.05
CA MET A 195 11.73 23.19 20.14
C MET A 195 11.30 21.81 20.64
N LEU A 196 11.04 20.86 19.74
CA LEU A 196 10.69 19.48 20.13
C LEU A 196 11.84 18.79 20.90
N ALA A 197 13.09 19.08 20.56
CA ALA A 197 14.25 18.55 21.28
C ALA A 197 14.30 19.08 22.72
N ASP A 198 13.99 20.36 22.95
CA ASP A 198 13.84 20.90 24.32
C ASP A 198 12.68 20.24 25.07
N ILE A 199 11.52 20.04 24.42
CA ILE A 199 10.38 19.37 25.07
C ILE A 199 10.76 17.94 25.48
N LEU A 200 11.46 17.19 24.63
CA LEU A 200 11.93 15.85 24.96
C LEU A 200 12.92 15.88 26.15
N SER A 201 13.85 16.84 26.16
CA SER A 201 14.85 16.96 27.23
C SER A 201 14.25 17.36 28.59
N ILE A 202 13.10 18.04 28.58
CA ILE A 202 12.38 18.46 29.79
C ILE A 202 11.41 17.38 30.28
N VAL A 203 10.59 16.82 29.39
CA VAL A 203 9.54 15.85 29.76
C VAL A 203 10.13 14.48 30.08
N LYS A 204 11.21 14.08 29.40
CA LYS A 204 11.94 12.81 29.58
C LYS A 204 11.00 11.60 29.76
N PRO A 205 10.16 11.25 28.76
CA PRO A 205 9.31 10.08 28.85
C PRO A 205 10.15 8.82 29.11
N ARG A 206 9.67 7.95 30.00
CA ARG A 206 10.33 6.67 30.29
C ARG A 206 10.19 5.67 29.15
N LEU A 207 9.13 5.82 28.35
CA LEU A 207 8.80 4.92 27.26
C LEU A 207 8.09 5.63 26.12
N GLY A 208 8.40 5.19 24.90
CA GLY A 208 7.68 5.50 23.69
C GLY A 208 6.99 4.26 23.14
N ILE A 209 5.73 4.41 22.74
CA ILE A 209 4.91 3.43 22.08
C ILE A 209 4.41 4.07 20.78
N ILE A 210 4.51 3.37 19.66
CA ILE A 210 3.95 3.79 18.37
C ILE A 210 2.88 2.78 17.94
N ASP A 211 1.65 3.27 17.84
CA ASP A 211 0.52 2.60 17.18
C ASP A 211 0.72 2.67 15.66
N GLY A 212 1.26 1.57 15.12
CA GLY A 212 1.49 1.35 13.70
C GLY A 212 0.50 0.35 13.07
N ILE A 213 -0.56 -0.08 13.78
CA ILE A 213 -1.49 -1.09 13.26
C ILE A 213 -2.19 -0.53 12.02
N THR A 214 -2.92 0.57 12.20
CA THR A 214 -3.44 1.39 11.10
C THR A 214 -2.68 2.72 11.09
N THR A 215 -2.03 3.03 9.97
CA THR A 215 -1.20 4.22 9.77
C THR A 215 -1.82 5.17 8.75
N MET A 216 -1.24 6.36 8.57
CA MET A 216 -1.69 7.33 7.56
C MET A 216 -0.55 7.82 6.66
N GLU A 217 -0.72 7.63 5.35
CA GLU A 217 0.17 8.08 4.27
C GLU A 217 -0.43 9.25 3.46
N GLY A 218 0.39 9.98 2.71
CA GLY A 218 -0.04 11.10 1.88
C GLY A 218 -0.24 12.40 2.68
N GLU A 219 -1.38 13.06 2.51
CA GLU A 219 -1.69 14.37 3.12
C GLU A 219 -2.15 14.25 4.59
N GLY A 220 -1.34 13.61 5.44
CA GLY A 220 -1.53 13.64 6.89
C GLY A 220 -1.33 15.05 7.50
N PRO A 221 -1.71 15.27 8.78
CA PRO A 221 -2.01 14.25 9.78
C PRO A 221 -3.50 13.90 9.96
N THR A 222 -4.41 14.49 9.17
CA THR A 222 -5.87 14.31 9.35
C THR A 222 -6.56 13.63 8.16
N TYR A 223 -6.23 14.01 6.92
CA TYR A 223 -6.95 13.55 5.71
C TYR A 223 -6.07 12.75 4.74
N GLY A 224 -5.00 12.15 5.25
CA GLY A 224 -4.19 11.21 4.47
C GLY A 224 -4.95 9.90 4.19
N LYS A 225 -4.36 9.05 3.36
CA LYS A 225 -4.88 7.71 3.06
C LYS A 225 -4.47 6.75 4.17
N LEU A 226 -5.41 5.95 4.65
CA LEU A 226 -5.12 4.90 5.63
C LEU A 226 -4.31 3.78 4.99
N LYS A 227 -3.33 3.27 5.75
CA LYS A 227 -2.49 2.15 5.36
C LYS A 227 -2.32 1.22 6.56
N HIS A 228 -2.71 -0.03 6.40
CA HIS A 228 -2.51 -1.05 7.42
C HIS A 228 -1.07 -1.58 7.36
N LEU A 229 -0.33 -1.50 8.47
CA LEU A 229 0.98 -2.17 8.63
C LEU A 229 0.92 -3.30 9.66
N GLY A 230 -0.02 -3.24 10.61
CA GLY A 230 -0.22 -4.30 11.60
C GLY A 230 0.94 -4.45 12.58
N ILE A 231 1.53 -3.34 13.04
CA ILE A 231 2.68 -3.36 13.97
C ILE A 231 2.48 -2.44 15.18
N ILE A 232 3.09 -2.82 16.30
CA ILE A 232 3.30 -1.96 17.47
C ILE A 232 4.81 -1.87 17.69
N MET A 233 5.31 -0.66 17.97
CA MET A 233 6.72 -0.44 18.26
C MET A 233 6.90 0.18 19.64
N VAL A 234 7.92 -0.28 20.38
CA VAL A 234 8.17 0.13 21.77
C VAL A 234 9.66 0.34 22.03
N SER A 235 10.02 1.39 22.77
CA SER A 235 11.41 1.65 23.21
C SER A 235 11.46 2.60 24.40
N ASP A 236 12.53 2.53 25.20
CA ASP A 236 12.91 3.54 26.19
C ASP A 236 13.77 4.68 25.60
N ASP A 237 14.19 4.57 24.34
CA ASP A 237 14.83 5.63 23.56
C ASP A 237 13.91 6.11 22.44
N LEU A 238 13.22 7.23 22.66
CA LEU A 238 12.28 7.81 21.69
C LEU A 238 12.97 8.24 20.38
N VAL A 239 14.26 8.58 20.42
CA VAL A 239 15.03 8.93 19.21
C VAL A 239 15.29 7.70 18.37
N ALA A 240 15.67 6.59 19.01
CA ALA A 240 15.82 5.30 18.34
C ALA A 240 14.47 4.82 17.76
N LEU A 241 13.39 4.97 18.52
CA LEU A 241 12.05 4.60 18.11
C LEU A 241 11.59 5.36 16.85
N ASP A 242 11.71 6.69 16.85
CA ASP A 242 11.36 7.52 15.69
C ASP A 242 12.32 7.28 14.51
N THR A 243 13.57 6.88 14.76
CA THR A 243 14.56 6.52 13.73
C THR A 243 14.16 5.25 12.97
N VAL A 244 13.78 4.20 13.70
CA VAL A 244 13.29 2.95 13.10
C VAL A 244 11.97 3.21 12.37
N MET A 245 11.04 3.97 12.96
CA MET A 245 9.78 4.34 12.32
C MET A 245 10.03 5.11 11.01
N ALA A 246 10.93 6.09 11.00
CA ALA A 246 11.26 6.87 9.81
C ALA A 246 11.80 5.97 8.69
N LYS A 247 12.66 4.99 9.02
CA LYS A 247 13.16 4.00 8.06
C LYS A 247 12.03 3.15 7.47
N ILE A 248 11.09 2.68 8.30
CA ILE A 248 9.90 1.91 7.87
C ILE A 248 9.03 2.74 6.91
N MET A 249 8.88 4.04 7.16
CA MET A 249 8.14 4.96 6.30
C MET A 249 8.90 5.36 5.01
N GLY A 250 10.06 4.75 4.74
CA GLY A 250 10.87 5.02 3.55
C GLY A 250 11.65 6.33 3.59
N LEU A 251 11.83 6.93 4.78
CA LEU A 251 12.65 8.12 4.97
C LEU A 251 14.10 7.75 5.30
N ASN A 252 15.02 8.67 4.99
CA ASN A 252 16.36 8.62 5.53
C ASN A 252 16.34 9.30 6.91
N PRO A 253 16.52 8.57 8.03
CA PRO A 253 16.44 9.14 9.38
C PRO A 253 17.47 10.25 9.61
N LYS A 254 18.66 10.14 9.01
CA LYS A 254 19.74 11.14 9.10
C LYS A 254 19.36 12.49 8.47
N LYS A 255 18.30 12.56 7.67
CA LYS A 255 17.78 13.79 7.05
C LYS A 255 16.54 14.35 7.75
N ASP A 256 15.98 13.65 8.73
CA ASP A 256 14.82 14.14 9.46
C ASP A 256 15.21 15.24 10.46
N PRO A 257 14.58 16.42 10.45
CA PRO A 257 14.97 17.53 11.32
C PRO A 257 14.79 17.21 12.81
N VAL A 258 13.78 16.41 13.20
CA VAL A 258 13.54 16.07 14.61
C VAL A 258 14.65 15.15 15.10
N ILE A 259 14.91 14.06 14.39
CA ILE A 259 15.98 13.10 14.73
C ILE A 259 17.34 13.80 14.79
N ARG A 260 17.65 14.65 13.81
CA ARG A 260 18.90 15.42 13.81
C ARG A 260 19.02 16.35 15.01
N ALA A 261 17.94 17.05 15.37
CA ALA A 261 17.96 17.97 16.49
C ALA A 261 18.15 17.23 17.82
N THR A 262 17.45 16.12 18.04
CA THR A 262 17.54 15.35 19.27
C THR A 262 18.87 14.60 19.43
N VAL A 263 19.42 14.02 18.35
CA VAL A 263 20.75 13.41 18.36
C VAL A 263 21.83 14.45 18.69
N ARG A 264 21.76 15.64 18.08
CA ARG A 264 22.73 16.71 18.36
C ARG A 264 22.66 17.18 19.81
N CYS A 265 21.48 17.12 20.43
CA CYS A 265 21.28 17.39 21.85
C CYS A 265 21.64 16.20 22.77
N GLY A 266 22.12 15.08 22.23
CA GLY A 266 22.50 13.90 23.01
C GLY A 266 21.34 13.16 23.67
N LEU A 267 20.12 13.29 23.12
CA LEU A 267 18.89 12.78 23.76
C LEU A 267 18.56 11.31 23.39
N GLY A 268 19.33 10.70 22.51
CA GLY A 268 19.14 9.31 22.07
C GLY A 268 19.87 8.99 20.77
N ILE A 269 19.69 7.77 20.26
CA ILE A 269 20.42 7.25 19.10
C ILE A 269 19.61 7.40 17.81
N GLY A 270 20.18 8.10 16.83
CA GLY A 270 19.56 8.28 15.50
C GLY A 270 20.25 7.56 14.36
N ASP A 271 21.25 6.71 14.66
CA ASP A 271 21.89 5.85 13.67
C ASP A 271 21.40 4.41 13.82
N ILE A 272 20.85 3.85 12.75
CA ILE A 272 20.17 2.56 12.77
C ILE A 272 21.13 1.41 13.09
N GLU A 273 22.41 1.55 12.74
CA GLU A 273 23.46 0.56 13.01
C GLU A 273 23.75 0.40 14.52
N ASN A 274 23.44 1.45 15.29
CA ASN A 274 23.60 1.52 16.74
C ASN A 274 22.30 1.20 17.50
N ILE A 275 21.26 0.78 16.79
CA ILE A 275 19.97 0.36 17.35
C ILE A 275 19.87 -1.16 17.21
N GLU A 276 19.60 -1.83 18.32
CA GLU A 276 19.25 -3.25 18.34
C GLU A 276 17.74 -3.38 18.14
N ILE A 277 17.33 -4.03 17.04
CA ILE A 277 15.93 -4.28 16.72
C ILE A 277 15.57 -5.69 17.20
N LEU A 278 14.53 -5.78 18.03
CA LEU A 278 14.03 -7.03 18.61
C LEU A 278 12.61 -7.32 18.11
N GLY A 279 12.24 -8.60 18.08
CA GLY A 279 10.97 -9.07 17.53
C GLY A 279 11.06 -9.25 16.01
N GLU A 280 10.20 -8.56 15.27
CA GLU A 280 10.15 -8.62 13.81
C GLU A 280 11.38 -7.97 13.16
N LYS A 281 11.86 -8.57 12.06
CA LYS A 281 12.92 -7.95 11.26
C LYS A 281 12.37 -6.71 10.55
N ILE A 282 13.17 -5.65 10.50
CA ILE A 282 12.75 -4.40 9.88
C ILE A 282 12.43 -4.57 8.38
N GLU A 283 13.15 -5.47 7.69
CA GLU A 283 12.95 -5.77 6.27
C GLU A 283 11.57 -6.36 5.98
N ASP A 284 11.01 -7.11 6.94
CA ASP A 284 9.72 -7.81 6.78
C ASP A 284 8.52 -6.88 7.02
N VAL A 285 8.74 -5.75 7.69
CA VAL A 285 7.69 -4.76 8.02
C VAL A 285 7.73 -3.51 7.14
N ILE A 286 8.82 -3.31 6.37
CA ILE A 286 8.90 -2.21 5.40
C ILE A 286 7.89 -2.47 4.26
N PRO A 287 6.90 -1.60 4.04
CA PRO A 287 5.97 -1.76 2.95
C PRO A 287 6.63 -1.49 1.60
N GLU A 288 6.12 -2.11 0.52
CA GLU A 288 6.61 -1.87 -0.85
C GLU A 288 6.60 -0.38 -1.25
N LYS A 289 5.64 0.38 -0.69
CA LYS A 289 5.51 1.83 -0.91
C LYS A 289 4.84 2.47 0.29
N PHE A 290 5.44 3.53 0.83
CA PHE A 290 4.79 4.43 1.79
C PHE A 290 4.70 5.83 1.16
N GLU A 291 3.49 6.35 0.96
CA GLU A 291 3.32 7.66 0.31
C GLU A 291 3.62 8.79 1.29
N LEU A 292 4.70 9.55 1.04
CA LEU A 292 5.00 10.76 1.81
C LEU A 292 4.18 11.94 1.29
N PRO A 293 3.92 12.97 2.12
CA PRO A 293 3.21 14.16 1.67
C PRO A 293 3.99 14.84 0.54
N PRO A 294 3.33 15.38 -0.51
CA PRO A 294 4.01 15.92 -1.68
C PRO A 294 5.08 16.98 -1.36
N ASN A 295 4.81 17.81 -0.36
CA ASN A 295 5.70 18.86 0.13
C ASN A 295 6.96 18.35 0.86
N SER A 296 7.04 17.05 1.19
CA SER A 296 8.27 16.43 1.69
C SER A 296 9.46 16.62 0.74
N LYS A 297 9.20 16.73 -0.57
CA LYS A 297 10.22 16.98 -1.61
C LYS A 297 10.87 18.36 -1.52
N ILE A 298 10.28 19.31 -0.80
CA ILE A 298 10.93 20.61 -0.51
C ILE A 298 12.26 20.37 0.23
N ARG A 299 12.38 19.30 1.02
CA ARG A 299 13.64 18.91 1.70
C ARG A 299 14.80 18.63 0.75
N LEU A 300 14.55 18.37 -0.53
CA LEU A 300 15.59 18.16 -1.55
C LEU A 300 16.22 19.49 -2.01
N ILE A 301 15.60 20.62 -1.70
CA ILE A 301 16.05 21.94 -2.13
C ILE A 301 17.13 22.42 -1.14
N PRO A 302 18.35 22.78 -1.61
CA PRO A 302 19.39 23.34 -0.76
C PRO A 302 18.91 24.55 0.05
N ARG A 303 19.30 24.63 1.32
CA ARG A 303 18.80 25.64 2.28
C ARG A 303 18.97 27.07 1.78
N TRP A 304 20.08 27.38 1.12
CA TRP A 304 20.40 28.74 0.64
C TRP A 304 19.44 29.21 -0.47
N LEU A 305 18.83 28.29 -1.22
CA LEU A 305 17.78 28.59 -2.21
C LEU A 305 16.39 28.78 -1.58
N GLY A 306 16.23 28.44 -0.30
CA GLY A 306 14.94 28.45 0.41
C GLY A 306 14.16 29.78 0.29
N PRO A 307 14.77 30.95 0.56
CA PRO A 307 14.07 32.24 0.48
C PRO A 307 13.56 32.57 -0.93
N LEU A 308 14.36 32.31 -1.95
CA LEU A 308 14.04 32.60 -3.35
C LEU A 308 12.91 31.68 -3.85
N VAL A 309 12.99 30.41 -3.49
CA VAL A 309 12.06 29.38 -3.97
C VAL A 309 10.74 29.41 -3.21
N LYS A 310 10.70 29.85 -1.94
CA LYS A 310 9.46 29.99 -1.14
C LYS A 310 8.41 30.89 -1.81
N LYS A 311 8.84 31.92 -2.57
CA LYS A 311 7.91 32.80 -3.33
C LYS A 311 7.13 32.03 -4.39
N PHE A 312 7.73 31.01 -4.99
CA PHE A 312 7.16 30.26 -6.10
C PHE A 312 6.64 28.87 -5.70
N LEU A 313 7.23 28.20 -4.72
CA LEU A 313 6.84 26.88 -4.19
C LEU A 313 6.09 27.01 -2.86
N TRP A 314 4.92 27.65 -2.88
CA TRP A 314 4.08 27.77 -1.70
C TRP A 314 3.03 26.64 -1.62
N THR A 315 2.63 26.33 -0.39
CA THR A 315 1.54 25.41 -0.05
C THR A 315 0.63 26.13 0.94
N LYS A 316 -0.66 26.31 0.61
CA LYS A 316 -1.61 27.11 1.41
C LYS A 316 -2.97 26.38 1.52
N PRO A 317 -3.76 26.64 2.57
CA PRO A 317 -5.10 26.08 2.69
C PRO A 317 -6.07 26.70 1.67
N LYS A 318 -6.99 25.89 1.17
CA LYS A 318 -8.14 26.31 0.34
C LYS A 318 -9.42 25.75 0.95
N ILE A 319 -10.42 26.61 1.13
CA ILE A 319 -11.75 26.17 1.58
C ILE A 319 -12.53 25.61 0.39
N LEU A 320 -13.01 24.37 0.52
CA LEU A 320 -14.03 23.74 -0.30
C LEU A 320 -15.38 24.10 0.32
N GLN A 321 -16.05 25.10 -0.25
CA GLN A 321 -17.25 25.69 0.34
C GLN A 321 -18.40 24.67 0.41
N GLU A 322 -18.48 23.79 -0.58
CA GLU A 322 -19.44 22.70 -0.69
C GLU A 322 -19.39 21.71 0.49
N ASN A 323 -18.23 21.58 1.15
CA ASN A 323 -18.04 20.68 2.29
C ASN A 323 -18.05 21.43 3.64
N CYS A 324 -18.15 22.76 3.61
CA CYS A 324 -18.02 23.59 4.81
C CYS A 324 -19.31 23.61 5.63
N THR A 325 -19.23 23.21 6.89
CA THR A 325 -20.36 23.26 7.83
C THR A 325 -20.46 24.56 8.62
N LEU A 326 -19.64 25.57 8.29
CA LEU A 326 -19.54 26.85 9.01
C LEU A 326 -19.32 26.72 10.53
N CYS A 327 -18.65 25.65 10.99
CA CYS A 327 -18.31 25.48 12.42
C CYS A 327 -17.27 26.50 12.95
N GLN A 328 -16.63 27.28 12.07
CA GLN A 328 -15.64 28.32 12.38
C GLN A 328 -14.39 27.86 13.16
N LYS A 329 -14.15 26.55 13.30
CA LYS A 329 -12.93 26.02 13.97
C LYS A 329 -11.64 26.51 13.33
N CYS A 330 -11.60 26.58 12.00
CA CYS A 330 -10.45 27.10 11.25
C CYS A 330 -10.15 28.57 11.56
N LEU A 331 -11.18 29.40 11.77
CA LEU A 331 -11.04 30.80 12.14
C LEU A 331 -10.45 30.91 13.55
N LYS A 332 -11.03 30.20 14.51
CA LYS A 332 -10.60 30.22 15.92
C LYS A 332 -9.19 29.66 16.13
N SER A 333 -8.73 28.75 15.29
CA SER A 333 -7.40 28.13 15.38
C SER A 333 -6.33 28.81 14.52
N CYS A 334 -6.66 29.87 13.78
CA CYS A 334 -5.71 30.55 12.90
C CYS A 334 -4.75 31.44 13.71
N PRO A 335 -3.44 31.11 13.79
CA PRO A 335 -2.48 31.92 14.54
C PRO A 335 -2.31 33.32 13.97
N ALA A 336 -2.42 33.46 12.65
CA ALA A 336 -2.27 34.74 11.96
C ALA A 336 -3.55 35.57 11.91
N GLN A 337 -4.69 35.03 12.39
CA GLN A 337 -5.99 35.70 12.39
C GLN A 337 -6.43 36.24 11.01
N ILE A 338 -6.16 35.46 9.95
CA ILE A 338 -6.39 35.84 8.54
C ILE A 338 -7.64 35.21 7.91
N ILE A 339 -8.46 34.52 8.71
CA ILE A 339 -9.64 33.80 8.25
C ILE A 339 -10.87 34.58 8.70
N THR A 340 -11.76 34.89 7.77
CA THR A 340 -12.97 35.68 8.02
C THR A 340 -14.21 34.97 7.49
N VAL A 341 -15.39 35.40 7.95
CA VAL A 341 -16.68 34.97 7.42
C VAL A 341 -17.23 36.13 6.57
N ILE A 342 -17.49 35.89 5.29
CA ILE A 342 -18.11 36.84 4.37
C ILE A 342 -19.26 36.11 3.67
N ASP A 343 -20.48 36.66 3.70
CA ASP A 343 -21.67 36.08 3.07
C ASP A 343 -21.91 34.59 3.40
N LYS A 344 -21.80 34.24 4.69
CA LYS A 344 -21.90 32.85 5.19
C LYS A 344 -20.89 31.89 4.51
N LYS A 345 -19.73 32.38 4.08
CA LYS A 345 -18.61 31.58 3.56
C LYS A 345 -17.34 31.88 4.33
N ILE A 346 -16.50 30.86 4.51
CA ILE A 346 -15.18 31.05 5.12
C ILE A 346 -14.19 31.51 4.04
N THR A 347 -13.50 32.62 4.28
CA THR A 347 -12.48 33.17 3.39
C THR A 347 -11.14 33.25 4.10
N ILE A 348 -10.06 32.98 3.37
CA ILE A 348 -8.68 33.03 3.89
C ILE A 348 -7.90 34.08 3.08
N ASP A 349 -7.33 35.07 3.76
CA ASP A 349 -6.33 35.96 3.13
C ASP A 349 -5.02 35.19 2.93
N LYS A 350 -4.88 34.62 1.73
CA LYS A 350 -3.70 33.83 1.38
C LYS A 350 -2.42 34.66 1.39
N SER A 351 -2.46 35.99 1.19
CA SER A 351 -1.26 36.82 1.14
C SER A 351 -0.55 36.85 2.51
N LYS A 352 -1.33 36.85 3.59
CA LYS A 352 -0.86 36.87 4.99
C LYS A 352 -0.74 35.47 5.62
N CYS A 353 -1.05 34.41 4.86
CA CYS A 353 -1.00 33.05 5.39
C CYS A 353 0.43 32.53 5.56
N ILE A 354 0.78 32.16 6.80
CA ILE A 354 2.09 31.58 7.15
C ILE A 354 2.25 30.10 6.77
N GLY A 355 1.18 29.45 6.29
CA GLY A 355 1.23 28.04 5.84
C GLY A 355 1.34 26.99 6.96
N CYS A 356 0.90 27.31 8.18
CA CYS A 356 0.98 26.38 9.34
C CYS A 356 0.05 25.17 9.25
N MET A 357 -0.98 25.20 8.41
CA MET A 357 -1.99 24.14 8.22
C MET A 357 -2.86 23.79 9.44
N CYS A 358 -2.88 24.60 10.52
CA CYS A 358 -3.77 24.35 11.67
C CYS A 358 -5.26 24.24 11.25
N CYS A 359 -5.71 25.08 10.32
CA CYS A 359 -7.07 25.04 9.80
C CYS A 359 -7.39 23.74 9.03
N TYR A 360 -6.40 23.16 8.35
CA TYR A 360 -6.52 21.87 7.68
C TYR A 360 -6.62 20.73 8.68
N GLU A 361 -5.73 20.72 9.68
CA GLU A 361 -5.65 19.67 10.68
C GLU A 361 -6.90 19.56 11.56
N LEU A 362 -7.53 20.70 11.85
CA LEU A 362 -8.65 20.82 12.78
C LEU A 362 -10.02 20.93 12.11
N CYS A 363 -10.08 20.94 10.78
CA CYS A 363 -11.36 20.88 10.10
C CYS A 363 -12.01 19.52 10.43
N PRO A 364 -13.28 19.46 10.86
CA PRO A 364 -13.96 18.18 11.11
C PRO A 364 -14.66 17.62 9.86
N SER A 365 -14.98 18.48 8.88
CA SER A 365 -15.76 18.12 7.69
C SER A 365 -14.92 17.88 6.43
N GLY A 366 -13.59 17.98 6.51
CA GLY A 366 -12.71 17.91 5.34
C GLY A 366 -12.86 19.07 4.37
N ALA A 367 -13.44 20.19 4.81
CA ALA A 367 -13.67 21.37 3.98
C ALA A 367 -12.41 22.21 3.71
N VAL A 368 -11.31 21.95 4.40
CA VAL A 368 -10.04 22.63 4.14
C VAL A 368 -9.16 21.67 3.38
N ALA A 369 -8.80 22.01 2.15
CA ALA A 369 -7.89 21.26 1.29
C ALA A 369 -6.52 21.93 1.22
N ILE A 370 -5.49 21.17 0.85
CA ILE A 370 -4.16 21.69 0.58
C ILE A 370 -4.08 22.15 -0.88
N GLU A 371 -3.73 23.42 -1.09
CA GLU A 371 -3.48 23.98 -2.40
C GLU A 371 -1.99 24.25 -2.61
N TYR A 372 -1.49 23.78 -3.75
CA TYR A 372 -0.12 23.98 -4.20
C TYR A 372 -0.07 25.04 -5.31
N SER A 373 0.99 25.85 -5.31
CA SER A 373 1.30 26.69 -6.47
C SER A 373 1.48 25.86 -7.75
N ILE A 374 1.33 26.47 -8.93
CA ILE A 374 1.53 25.77 -10.22
C ILE A 374 2.92 25.13 -10.28
N LEU A 375 3.96 25.88 -9.89
CA LEU A 375 5.32 25.36 -9.86
C LEU A 375 5.49 24.22 -8.85
N ALA A 376 4.82 24.29 -7.70
CA ALA A 376 4.80 23.21 -6.70
C ALA A 376 4.10 21.96 -7.23
N LYS A 377 2.97 22.11 -7.94
CA LYS A 377 2.32 20.98 -8.62
C LYS A 377 3.28 20.32 -9.59
N ILE A 378 3.98 21.07 -10.44
CA ILE A 378 4.96 20.52 -11.40
C ILE A 378 6.13 19.84 -10.66
N PHE A 379 6.72 20.53 -9.69
CA PHE A 379 7.87 20.04 -8.93
C PHE A 379 7.55 18.75 -8.16
N PHE A 380 6.40 18.71 -7.46
CA PHE A 380 5.97 17.53 -6.71
C PHE A 380 5.46 16.40 -7.60
N SER A 381 4.96 16.70 -8.79
CA SER A 381 4.49 15.71 -9.77
C SER A 381 5.57 15.26 -10.76
N ARG A 382 6.82 15.76 -10.71
CA ARG A 382 7.91 15.39 -11.64
C ARG A 382 8.00 13.89 -11.95
N GLY A 383 7.90 13.03 -10.93
CA GLY A 383 7.88 11.57 -11.13
C GLY A 383 6.64 11.03 -11.86
N LYS A 384 5.46 11.62 -11.62
CA LYS A 384 4.21 11.29 -12.34
C LYS A 384 4.20 11.85 -13.77
N ILE A 385 4.78 13.03 -13.99
CA ILE A 385 4.91 13.64 -15.33
C ILE A 385 5.88 12.82 -16.18
N ILE A 386 7.07 12.50 -15.67
CA ILE A 386 8.04 11.66 -16.38
C ILE A 386 7.45 10.28 -16.67
N ALA A 387 6.77 9.66 -15.69
CA ALA A 387 6.08 8.40 -15.92
C ALA A 387 4.95 8.53 -16.97
N SER A 388 4.21 9.64 -16.98
CA SER A 388 3.16 9.90 -17.97
C SER A 388 3.74 10.06 -19.37
N ILE A 389 4.80 10.87 -19.54
CA ILE A 389 5.50 11.05 -20.81
C ILE A 389 6.08 9.72 -21.30
N ARG A 390 6.75 8.96 -20.43
CA ARG A 390 7.23 7.62 -20.75
C ARG A 390 6.09 6.72 -21.20
N ASN A 391 4.96 6.70 -20.49
CA ASN A 391 3.81 5.89 -20.85
C ASN A 391 3.21 6.32 -22.21
N ILE A 392 3.20 7.61 -22.52
CA ILE A 392 2.75 8.14 -23.82
C ILE A 392 3.70 7.69 -24.92
N ILE A 393 5.01 7.81 -24.73
CA ILE A 393 6.02 7.39 -25.71
C ILE A 393 5.93 5.88 -25.95
N GLU A 394 5.94 5.07 -24.88
CA GLU A 394 5.77 3.62 -24.96
C GLU A 394 4.51 3.24 -25.74
N TYR A 395 3.37 3.86 -25.42
CA TYR A 395 2.11 3.58 -26.12
C TYR A 395 2.13 4.05 -27.57
N SER A 396 2.74 5.20 -27.86
CA SER A 396 2.87 5.72 -29.23
C SER A 396 3.72 4.78 -30.09
N LEU A 397 4.81 4.23 -29.54
CA LEU A 397 5.60 3.20 -30.22
C LEU A 397 4.78 1.93 -30.48
N CYS A 398 3.94 1.51 -29.53
CA CYS A 398 3.02 0.40 -29.75
C CYS A 398 2.03 0.71 -30.90
N LEU A 399 1.50 1.93 -30.99
CA LEU A 399 0.58 2.33 -32.06
C LEU A 399 1.27 2.36 -33.44
N VAL A 400 2.51 2.85 -33.52
CA VAL A 400 3.30 2.83 -34.76
C VAL A 400 3.53 1.39 -35.21
N LEU A 401 3.99 0.51 -34.30
CA LEU A 401 4.19 -0.91 -34.60
C LEU A 401 2.89 -1.59 -35.02
N GLU A 402 1.79 -1.29 -34.32
CA GLU A 402 0.46 -1.78 -34.67
C GLU A 402 0.07 -1.36 -36.09
N GLY A 403 0.23 -0.08 -36.44
CA GLY A 403 -0.06 0.44 -37.78
C GLY A 403 0.74 -0.28 -38.86
N ILE A 404 2.05 -0.47 -38.65
CA ILE A 404 2.92 -1.22 -39.58
C ILE A 404 2.41 -2.66 -39.76
N VAL A 405 2.13 -3.36 -38.65
CA VAL A 405 1.63 -4.74 -38.70
C VAL A 405 0.29 -4.81 -39.43
N LEU A 406 -0.62 -3.87 -39.19
CA LEU A 406 -1.93 -3.83 -39.84
C LEU A 406 -1.83 -3.57 -41.35
N LEU A 407 -0.88 -2.76 -41.82
CA LEU A 407 -0.65 -2.48 -43.24
C LEU A 407 -0.04 -3.67 -44.01
N LEU A 408 0.77 -4.50 -43.34
CA LEU A 408 1.45 -5.62 -44.00
C LEU A 408 0.52 -6.80 -44.28
N PRO A 409 0.70 -7.56 -45.38
CA PRO A 409 0.05 -8.85 -45.57
C PRO A 409 0.33 -9.80 -44.39
N ARG A 410 -0.63 -10.65 -44.03
CA ARG A 410 -0.54 -11.47 -42.80
C ARG A 410 0.74 -12.31 -42.72
N ARG A 411 1.20 -12.93 -43.83
CA ARG A 411 2.46 -13.69 -43.86
C ARG A 411 3.67 -12.80 -43.54
N THR A 412 3.74 -11.62 -44.15
CA THR A 412 4.83 -10.65 -43.92
C THR A 412 4.80 -10.10 -42.50
N ALA A 413 3.63 -9.82 -41.95
CA ALA A 413 3.45 -9.41 -40.56
C ALA A 413 3.96 -10.46 -39.57
N LEU A 414 3.71 -11.75 -39.82
CA LEU A 414 4.21 -12.85 -39.00
C LEU A 414 5.74 -12.95 -39.08
N LEU A 415 6.33 -12.82 -40.27
CA LEU A 415 7.78 -12.82 -40.45
C LEU A 415 8.43 -11.63 -39.74
N LEU A 416 7.82 -10.45 -39.82
CA LEU A 416 8.26 -9.27 -39.07
C LEU A 416 8.19 -9.52 -37.56
N GLY A 417 7.10 -10.12 -37.05
CA GLY A 417 6.96 -10.49 -35.64
C GLY A 417 8.06 -11.45 -35.17
N ALA A 418 8.37 -12.48 -35.96
CA ALA A 418 9.46 -13.41 -35.68
C ALA A 418 10.84 -12.72 -35.69
N LEU A 419 11.08 -11.85 -36.67
CA LEU A 419 12.32 -11.08 -36.78
C LEU A 419 12.52 -10.18 -35.55
N LEU A 420 11.52 -9.36 -35.22
CA LEU A 420 11.57 -8.46 -34.07
C LEU A 420 11.76 -9.22 -32.75
N SER A 421 11.11 -10.37 -32.60
CA SER A 421 11.27 -11.20 -31.40
C SER A 421 12.66 -11.84 -31.31
N ASN A 422 13.25 -12.25 -32.44
CA ASN A 422 14.63 -12.72 -32.48
C ASN A 422 15.64 -11.61 -32.16
N THR A 423 15.40 -10.38 -32.63
CA THR A 423 16.21 -9.23 -32.21
C THR A 423 16.04 -8.96 -30.72
N ALA A 424 14.80 -9.01 -30.21
CA ALA A 424 14.50 -8.83 -28.79
C ALA A 424 15.17 -9.91 -27.92
N ARG A 425 15.28 -11.16 -28.39
CA ARG A 425 16.02 -12.22 -27.72
C ARG A 425 17.47 -11.83 -27.43
N VAL A 426 18.13 -11.18 -28.40
CA VAL A 426 19.52 -10.70 -28.26
C VAL A 426 19.59 -9.46 -27.36
N CYS A 427 18.73 -8.48 -27.59
CA CYS A 427 18.72 -7.22 -26.83
C CYS A 427 18.27 -7.40 -25.37
N LEU A 428 17.45 -8.40 -25.07
CA LEU A 428 16.92 -8.71 -23.75
C LEU A 428 17.60 -9.95 -23.15
N ALA A 429 18.94 -9.96 -23.13
CA ALA A 429 19.75 -11.08 -22.65
C ALA A 429 19.35 -11.59 -21.25
N SER A 430 18.86 -10.72 -20.36
CA SER A 430 18.36 -11.12 -19.04
C SER A 430 17.10 -11.98 -19.10
N ARG A 431 16.20 -11.72 -20.07
CA ARG A 431 15.01 -12.53 -20.33
C ARG A 431 15.38 -13.85 -21.00
N GLU A 432 16.31 -13.82 -21.95
CA GLU A 432 16.82 -15.05 -22.56
C GLU A 432 17.46 -15.98 -21.53
N LYS A 433 18.29 -15.43 -20.62
CA LYS A 433 18.88 -16.19 -19.51
C LYS A 433 17.82 -16.82 -18.61
N LEU A 434 16.71 -16.12 -18.35
CA LEU A 434 15.59 -16.65 -17.58
C LEU A 434 14.88 -17.80 -18.33
N VAL A 435 14.60 -17.63 -19.63
CA VAL A 435 13.98 -18.66 -20.47
C VAL A 435 14.82 -19.93 -20.46
N ARG A 436 16.13 -19.81 -20.76
CA ARG A 436 17.05 -20.95 -20.75
C ARG A 436 17.13 -21.60 -19.37
N LYS A 437 17.26 -20.82 -18.29
CA LYS A 437 17.26 -21.35 -16.92
C LYS A 437 15.99 -22.15 -16.62
N ASN A 438 14.82 -21.62 -16.97
CA ASN A 438 13.56 -22.31 -16.71
C ASN A 438 13.43 -23.59 -17.52
N LEU A 439 13.89 -23.60 -18.78
CA LEU A 439 13.90 -24.77 -19.65
C LEU A 439 14.88 -25.84 -19.11
N SER A 440 16.13 -25.48 -18.81
CA SER A 440 17.13 -26.43 -18.28
C SER A 440 16.69 -27.08 -16.97
N LEU A 441 16.03 -26.32 -16.09
CA LEU A 441 15.49 -26.85 -14.83
C LEU A 441 14.25 -27.73 -15.03
N THR A 442 13.55 -27.63 -16.17
CA THR A 442 12.38 -28.47 -16.49
C THR A 442 12.79 -29.72 -17.27
N PHE A 443 13.83 -29.61 -18.10
CA PHE A 443 14.32 -30.67 -18.98
C PHE A 443 15.80 -30.96 -18.67
N PRO A 444 16.11 -31.57 -17.51
CA PRO A 444 17.49 -31.83 -17.10
C PRO A 444 18.24 -32.77 -18.04
N ASP A 445 17.51 -33.65 -18.76
CA ASP A 445 18.10 -34.61 -19.70
C ASP A 445 18.47 -34.00 -21.06
N LYS A 446 18.08 -32.74 -21.32
CA LYS A 446 18.36 -32.05 -22.59
C LYS A 446 19.69 -31.31 -22.53
N ASN A 447 20.47 -31.43 -23.61
CA ASN A 447 21.73 -30.70 -23.72
C ASN A 447 21.50 -29.20 -24.03
N ASP A 448 22.55 -28.39 -23.90
CA ASP A 448 22.49 -26.95 -24.10
C ASP A 448 22.02 -26.53 -25.51
N SER A 449 22.35 -27.31 -26.54
CA SER A 449 21.93 -27.05 -27.93
C SER A 449 20.43 -27.25 -28.12
N GLU A 450 19.87 -28.30 -27.55
CA GLU A 450 18.43 -28.56 -27.54
C GLU A 450 17.67 -27.46 -26.78
N ILE A 451 18.15 -27.09 -25.58
CA ILE A 451 17.56 -26.01 -24.79
C ILE A 451 17.60 -24.69 -25.55
N ASN A 452 18.72 -24.38 -26.21
CA ASN A 452 18.87 -23.17 -27.02
C ASN A 452 17.92 -23.16 -28.23
N THR A 453 17.69 -24.33 -28.84
CA THR A 453 16.74 -24.50 -29.95
C THR A 453 15.30 -24.25 -29.49
N ILE A 454 14.90 -24.86 -28.36
CA ILE A 454 13.58 -24.62 -27.76
C ILE A 454 13.42 -23.13 -27.41
N ALA A 455 14.40 -22.53 -26.73
CA ALA A 455 14.37 -21.11 -26.38
C ALA A 455 14.18 -20.22 -27.62
N GLY A 456 14.90 -20.49 -28.71
CA GLY A 456 14.71 -19.78 -29.98
C GLY A 456 13.30 -19.89 -30.53
N ASN A 457 12.71 -21.09 -30.48
CA ASN A 457 11.34 -21.30 -30.91
C ASN A 457 10.32 -20.62 -29.98
N VAL A 458 10.58 -20.51 -28.67
CA VAL A 458 9.75 -19.72 -27.73
C VAL A 458 9.66 -18.27 -28.18
N TRP A 459 10.80 -17.62 -28.47
CA TRP A 459 10.81 -16.24 -28.95
C TRP A 459 10.11 -16.11 -30.30
N LYS A 460 10.37 -17.02 -31.24
CA LYS A 460 9.71 -17.02 -32.55
C LYS A 460 8.18 -17.13 -32.41
N ASN A 461 7.69 -18.05 -31.58
CA ASN A 461 6.27 -18.22 -31.30
C ASN A 461 5.65 -17.02 -30.61
N PHE A 462 6.37 -16.37 -29.69
CA PHE A 462 5.95 -15.13 -29.07
C PHE A 462 5.78 -14.00 -30.10
N GLY A 463 6.74 -13.87 -31.03
CA GLY A 463 6.67 -12.92 -32.15
C GLY A 463 5.48 -13.16 -33.07
N PHE A 464 5.22 -14.42 -33.43
CA PHE A 464 4.01 -14.79 -34.17
C PHE A 464 2.74 -14.43 -33.39
N GLY A 465 2.68 -14.74 -32.09
CA GLY A 465 1.55 -14.44 -31.23
C GLY A 465 1.20 -12.94 -31.18
N LEU A 466 2.21 -12.07 -31.09
CA LEU A 466 2.02 -10.61 -31.09
C LEU A 466 1.46 -10.10 -32.43
N ALA A 467 2.02 -10.55 -33.56
CA ALA A 467 1.53 -10.15 -34.87
C ALA A 467 0.10 -10.65 -35.11
N GLU A 468 -0.21 -11.87 -34.70
CA GLU A 468 -1.56 -12.45 -34.77
C GLU A 468 -2.55 -11.69 -33.90
N PHE A 469 -2.16 -11.33 -32.68
CA PHE A 469 -2.98 -10.56 -31.76
C PHE A 469 -3.39 -9.22 -32.38
N ILE A 470 -2.46 -8.51 -32.99
CA ILE A 470 -2.76 -7.25 -33.69
C ILE A 470 -3.70 -7.51 -34.88
N LYS A 471 -3.46 -8.58 -35.66
CA LYS A 471 -4.29 -8.95 -36.81
C LYS A 471 -5.71 -9.41 -36.47
N ILE A 472 -6.04 -9.67 -35.19
CA ILE A 472 -7.42 -9.89 -34.75
C ILE A 472 -8.30 -8.68 -35.12
N LYS A 473 -7.77 -7.45 -35.10
CA LYS A 473 -8.50 -6.22 -35.48
C LYS A 473 -9.04 -6.23 -36.92
N GLN A 474 -8.40 -7.00 -37.80
CA GLN A 474 -8.78 -7.17 -39.20
C GLN A 474 -9.48 -8.51 -39.47
N THR A 475 -9.78 -9.27 -38.42
CA THR A 475 -10.45 -10.57 -38.52
C THR A 475 -11.91 -10.41 -38.09
N ASP A 476 -12.83 -10.91 -38.91
CA ASP A 476 -14.27 -10.89 -38.61
C ASP A 476 -14.80 -12.28 -38.27
N LYS A 477 -16.09 -12.34 -37.89
CA LYS A 477 -16.81 -13.57 -37.58
C LYS A 477 -16.88 -14.55 -38.75
N LYS A 478 -16.67 -14.11 -40.00
CA LYS A 478 -16.69 -14.98 -41.19
C LYS A 478 -15.32 -15.59 -41.48
N ASN A 479 -14.24 -14.88 -41.17
CA ASN A 479 -12.89 -15.26 -41.57
C ASN A 479 -12.05 -15.85 -40.43
N TYR A 480 -12.46 -15.75 -39.16
CA TYR A 480 -11.66 -16.25 -38.03
C TYR A 480 -11.37 -17.76 -38.13
N ILE A 481 -12.28 -18.56 -38.70
CA ILE A 481 -12.12 -20.02 -38.82
C ILE A 481 -10.94 -20.42 -39.71
N LYS A 482 -10.50 -19.53 -40.62
CA LYS A 482 -9.28 -19.72 -41.44
C LYS A 482 -8.01 -19.76 -40.58
N TYR A 483 -8.08 -19.18 -39.37
CA TYR A 483 -6.94 -18.96 -38.49
C TYR A 483 -7.05 -19.69 -37.16
N ALA A 484 -8.27 -20.03 -36.73
CA ALA A 484 -8.52 -20.76 -35.49
C ALA A 484 -9.57 -21.85 -35.72
N GLU A 485 -9.07 -23.08 -35.87
CA GLU A 485 -9.89 -24.28 -36.01
C GLU A 485 -10.14 -24.89 -34.63
N PHE A 486 -11.38 -25.21 -34.29
CA PHE A 486 -11.69 -26.01 -33.10
C PHE A 486 -11.82 -27.44 -33.57
N ASP A 487 -11.00 -28.31 -33.00
CA ASP A 487 -11.02 -29.74 -33.26
C ASP A 487 -12.35 -30.39 -32.83
N GLU A 488 -12.59 -31.64 -33.23
CA GLU A 488 -13.79 -32.44 -32.90
C GLU A 488 -14.10 -32.47 -31.39
N SER A 489 -13.07 -32.28 -30.56
CA SER A 489 -13.19 -32.11 -29.12
C SER A 489 -14.03 -30.90 -28.66
N GLU A 490 -14.45 -29.99 -29.56
CA GLU A 490 -15.42 -28.91 -29.26
C GLU A 490 -16.70 -29.43 -28.58
N ILE A 491 -17.07 -30.69 -28.84
CA ILE A 491 -18.20 -31.35 -28.18
C ILE A 491 -18.08 -31.28 -26.65
N ASN A 492 -16.89 -31.53 -26.07
CA ASN A 492 -16.68 -31.51 -24.62
C ASN A 492 -16.98 -30.13 -24.03
N PHE A 493 -16.57 -29.07 -24.74
CA PHE A 493 -16.81 -27.70 -24.33
C PHE A 493 -18.30 -27.34 -24.45
N ARG A 494 -18.95 -27.71 -25.57
CA ARG A 494 -20.38 -27.45 -25.79
C ARG A 494 -21.26 -28.18 -24.77
N GLU A 495 -20.93 -29.41 -24.44
CA GLU A 495 -21.69 -30.21 -23.46
C GLU A 495 -21.59 -29.65 -22.04
N ALA A 496 -20.49 -29.00 -21.69
CA ALA A 496 -20.34 -28.36 -20.38
C ALA A 496 -21.37 -27.24 -20.13
N PHE A 497 -21.92 -26.62 -21.18
CA PHE A 497 -22.96 -25.59 -21.06
C PHE A 497 -24.38 -26.14 -20.86
N LYS A 498 -24.63 -27.43 -21.11
CA LYS A 498 -25.99 -28.04 -21.03
C LYS A 498 -26.62 -27.88 -19.64
N ASP A 499 -25.79 -27.91 -18.58
CA ASP A 499 -26.23 -27.85 -17.19
C ASP A 499 -26.65 -26.45 -16.73
N LYS A 500 -26.41 -25.40 -17.54
CA LYS A 500 -26.72 -23.98 -17.25
C LYS A 500 -26.13 -23.42 -15.93
N LYS A 501 -25.15 -24.10 -15.32
CA LYS A 501 -24.44 -23.66 -14.10
C LYS A 501 -23.17 -22.83 -14.38
N GLY A 502 -22.93 -22.51 -15.64
CA GLY A 502 -21.72 -21.83 -16.11
C GLY A 502 -20.56 -22.80 -16.34
N VAL A 503 -19.53 -22.31 -17.03
CA VAL A 503 -18.34 -23.08 -17.38
C VAL A 503 -17.09 -22.30 -17.01
N ILE A 504 -16.15 -22.94 -16.30
CA ILE A 504 -14.82 -22.40 -16.07
C ILE A 504 -13.88 -23.01 -17.12
N LEU A 505 -13.34 -22.16 -17.98
CA LEU A 505 -12.32 -22.53 -18.96
C LEU A 505 -10.95 -22.43 -18.26
N LEU A 506 -10.35 -23.60 -17.99
CA LEU A 506 -9.00 -23.72 -17.45
C LEU A 506 -7.99 -23.65 -18.61
N THR A 507 -7.08 -22.68 -18.58
CA THR A 507 -6.04 -22.55 -19.61
C THR A 507 -4.73 -21.96 -19.06
N ALA A 508 -3.77 -21.75 -19.95
CA ALA A 508 -2.43 -21.24 -19.68
C ALA A 508 -2.04 -20.16 -20.71
N HIS A 509 -0.95 -19.44 -20.47
CA HIS A 509 -0.27 -18.62 -21.49
C HIS A 509 0.45 -19.54 -22.50
N PHE A 510 -0.33 -20.32 -23.23
CA PHE A 510 0.11 -21.36 -24.14
C PHE A 510 -0.45 -21.13 -25.55
N GLY A 511 0.38 -21.34 -26.57
CA GLY A 511 0.04 -21.04 -27.97
C GLY A 511 -0.27 -19.55 -28.16
N ASN A 512 -1.38 -19.25 -28.84
CA ASN A 512 -1.97 -17.92 -28.90
C ASN A 512 -3.34 -17.90 -28.20
N TRP A 513 -3.30 -17.69 -26.88
CA TRP A 513 -4.51 -17.63 -26.04
C TRP A 513 -5.44 -16.46 -26.39
N GLU A 514 -4.93 -15.34 -26.90
CA GLU A 514 -5.78 -14.21 -27.32
C GLU A 514 -6.59 -14.57 -28.57
N MET A 515 -5.96 -15.23 -29.55
CA MET A 515 -6.64 -15.73 -30.74
C MET A 515 -7.64 -16.83 -30.38
N MET A 516 -7.31 -17.71 -29.43
CA MET A 516 -8.24 -18.71 -28.89
C MET A 516 -9.47 -18.02 -28.26
N GLY A 517 -9.25 -17.03 -27.39
CA GLY A 517 -10.33 -16.25 -26.77
C GLY A 517 -11.23 -15.56 -27.80
N ALA A 518 -10.64 -14.86 -28.77
CA ALA A 518 -11.38 -14.23 -29.86
C ALA A 518 -12.17 -15.23 -30.70
N SER A 519 -11.59 -16.39 -31.02
CA SER A 519 -12.27 -17.46 -31.77
C SER A 519 -13.52 -17.97 -31.04
N LEU A 520 -13.42 -18.19 -29.72
CA LEU A 520 -14.57 -18.63 -28.92
C LEU A 520 -15.66 -17.55 -28.84
N LEU A 521 -15.30 -16.27 -28.74
CA LEU A 521 -16.26 -15.16 -28.81
C LEU A 521 -16.97 -15.12 -30.17
N PHE A 522 -16.23 -15.28 -31.28
CA PHE A 522 -16.82 -15.35 -32.63
C PHE A 522 -17.69 -16.59 -32.85
N ARG A 523 -17.49 -17.67 -32.10
CA ARG A 523 -18.37 -18.85 -32.04
C ARG A 523 -19.67 -18.60 -31.25
N GLY A 524 -19.78 -17.47 -30.57
CA GLY A 524 -20.96 -17.06 -29.82
C GLY A 524 -20.93 -17.38 -28.33
N TYR A 525 -19.81 -17.88 -27.81
CA TYR A 525 -19.66 -18.09 -26.37
C TYR A 525 -19.51 -16.73 -25.65
N LYS A 526 -20.21 -16.54 -24.54
CA LYS A 526 -20.04 -15.37 -23.67
C LYS A 526 -18.92 -15.61 -22.69
N ILE A 527 -17.76 -14.99 -22.93
CA ILE A 527 -16.55 -15.21 -22.14
C ILE A 527 -16.20 -13.96 -21.33
N MET A 528 -15.90 -14.18 -20.05
CA MET A 528 -15.25 -13.20 -19.20
C MET A 528 -13.84 -13.67 -18.83
N THR A 529 -12.86 -12.77 -18.81
CA THR A 529 -11.48 -13.05 -18.42
C THR A 529 -11.08 -12.19 -17.21
N ILE A 530 -10.36 -12.79 -16.27
CA ILE A 530 -9.72 -12.04 -15.18
C ILE A 530 -8.35 -11.56 -15.67
N ALA A 531 -8.08 -10.26 -15.59
CA ALA A 531 -6.82 -9.69 -16.06
C ALA A 531 -6.16 -8.80 -15.01
N ARG A 532 -4.84 -8.91 -14.92
CA ARG A 532 -4.00 -7.99 -14.15
C ARG A 532 -3.71 -6.75 -14.99
N ASN A 533 -3.87 -5.57 -14.39
CA ASN A 533 -3.61 -4.31 -15.07
C ASN A 533 -2.14 -4.18 -15.49
N LEU A 534 -1.90 -3.77 -16.75
CA LEU A 534 -0.58 -3.38 -17.22
C LEU A 534 -0.11 -2.10 -16.52
N ARG A 535 1.22 -1.95 -16.37
CA ARG A 535 1.83 -0.72 -15.82
C ARG A 535 1.48 0.53 -16.62
N ASN A 536 1.35 0.40 -17.93
CA ASN A 536 0.98 1.48 -18.83
C ASN A 536 -0.56 1.52 -19.00
N PRO A 537 -1.24 2.57 -18.53
CA PRO A 537 -2.70 2.63 -18.54
C PRO A 537 -3.30 2.73 -19.95
N TYR A 538 -2.57 3.28 -20.92
CA TYR A 538 -3.05 3.37 -22.31
C TYR A 538 -3.09 2.00 -22.98
N GLY A 539 -2.01 1.22 -22.83
CA GLY A 539 -1.94 -0.17 -23.30
C GLY A 539 -2.99 -1.05 -22.62
N ASN A 540 -3.20 -0.87 -21.31
CA ASN A 540 -4.22 -1.60 -20.56
C ASN A 540 -5.63 -1.42 -21.15
N ARG A 541 -6.02 -0.16 -21.42
CA ARG A 541 -7.31 0.17 -22.05
C ARG A 541 -7.43 -0.39 -23.46
N ALA A 542 -6.35 -0.37 -24.24
CA ALA A 542 -6.35 -0.90 -25.60
C ALA A 542 -6.59 -2.42 -25.64
N ILE A 543 -5.94 -3.18 -24.74
CA ILE A 543 -6.14 -4.63 -24.62
C ILE A 543 -7.54 -4.95 -24.11
N ALA A 544 -8.05 -4.20 -23.11
CA ALA A 544 -9.42 -4.40 -22.62
C ALA A 544 -10.46 -4.23 -23.74
N LYS A 545 -10.37 -3.14 -24.52
CA LYS A 545 -11.23 -2.92 -25.69
C LYS A 545 -11.13 -4.03 -26.73
N MET A 546 -9.93 -4.57 -26.95
CA MET A 546 -9.72 -5.70 -27.85
C MET A 546 -10.44 -6.97 -27.37
N ARG A 547 -10.38 -7.26 -26.08
CA ARG A 547 -11.04 -8.43 -25.48
C ARG A 547 -12.56 -8.29 -25.37
N GLU A 548 -13.08 -7.09 -25.54
CA GLU A 548 -14.51 -6.81 -25.67
C GLU A 548 -15.04 -7.07 -27.09
N ILE A 549 -14.16 -7.20 -28.09
CA ILE A 549 -14.55 -7.57 -29.45
C ILE A 549 -15.24 -8.94 -29.43
N GLY A 550 -16.40 -9.04 -30.08
CA GLY A 550 -17.20 -10.28 -30.07
C GLY A 550 -18.00 -10.48 -28.78
N GLY A 551 -18.09 -9.47 -27.90
CA GLY A 551 -18.95 -9.49 -26.70
C GLY A 551 -18.28 -10.04 -25.44
N GLY A 552 -16.95 -10.10 -25.42
CA GLY A 552 -16.19 -10.51 -24.24
C GLY A 552 -16.21 -9.46 -23.12
N ARG A 553 -15.86 -9.88 -21.91
CA ARG A 553 -15.76 -9.01 -20.73
C ARG A 553 -14.43 -9.20 -20.03
N THR A 554 -13.78 -8.12 -19.62
CA THR A 554 -12.58 -8.17 -18.78
C THR A 554 -12.89 -7.60 -17.40
N VAL A 555 -12.44 -8.29 -16.34
CA VAL A 555 -12.60 -7.82 -14.95
C VAL A 555 -11.24 -7.72 -14.28
N GLU A 556 -11.05 -6.65 -13.52
CA GLU A 556 -9.85 -6.41 -12.73
C GLU A 556 -9.83 -7.30 -11.47
N GLU A 557 -8.62 -7.67 -11.04
CA GLU A 557 -8.37 -8.63 -9.95
C GLU A 557 -9.13 -8.33 -8.64
N HIS A 558 -9.24 -7.05 -8.23
CA HIS A 558 -9.93 -6.65 -6.99
C HIS A 558 -11.45 -6.86 -7.01
N GLN A 559 -12.05 -6.90 -8.20
CA GLN A 559 -13.50 -7.17 -8.39
C GLN A 559 -13.75 -8.60 -8.88
N ALA A 560 -12.70 -9.36 -9.18
CA ALA A 560 -12.77 -10.61 -9.93
C ALA A 560 -13.69 -11.64 -9.27
N VAL A 561 -13.60 -11.87 -7.95
CA VAL A 561 -14.39 -12.91 -7.27
C VAL A 561 -15.90 -12.64 -7.37
N ARG A 562 -16.34 -11.42 -7.08
CA ARG A 562 -17.77 -11.06 -7.06
C ARG A 562 -18.38 -11.13 -8.45
N GLU A 563 -17.71 -10.54 -9.44
CA GLU A 563 -18.19 -10.55 -10.82
C GLU A 563 -18.15 -11.97 -11.42
N SER A 564 -17.13 -12.77 -11.10
CA SER A 564 -17.02 -14.17 -11.53
C SER A 564 -18.19 -15.02 -11.05
N LEU A 565 -18.57 -14.89 -9.77
CA LEU A 565 -19.72 -15.61 -9.22
C LEU A 565 -21.02 -15.23 -9.95
N ARG A 566 -21.25 -13.94 -10.18
CA ARG A 566 -22.44 -13.45 -10.91
C ARG A 566 -22.45 -13.96 -12.35
N TRP A 567 -21.31 -13.91 -13.03
CA TRP A 567 -21.17 -14.31 -14.42
C TRP A 567 -21.40 -15.81 -14.64
N LEU A 568 -20.81 -16.66 -13.78
CA LEU A 568 -20.97 -18.11 -13.81
C LEU A 568 -22.41 -18.52 -13.51
N ARG A 569 -23.05 -17.93 -12.49
CA ARG A 569 -24.46 -18.18 -12.16
C ARG A 569 -25.43 -17.81 -13.27
N ALA A 570 -25.06 -16.89 -14.15
CA ALA A 570 -25.81 -16.56 -15.35
C ALA A 570 -25.60 -17.57 -16.50
N GLY A 571 -24.92 -18.69 -16.26
CA GLY A 571 -24.67 -19.74 -17.25
C GLY A 571 -23.54 -19.43 -18.24
N ASN A 572 -22.77 -18.36 -18.02
CA ASN A 572 -21.73 -17.93 -18.95
C ASN A 572 -20.36 -18.58 -18.67
N CYS A 573 -19.40 -18.31 -19.55
CA CYS A 573 -18.04 -18.86 -19.46
C CYS A 573 -17.07 -17.89 -18.78
N LEU A 574 -16.29 -18.38 -17.81
CA LEU A 574 -15.20 -17.66 -17.19
C LEU A 574 -13.87 -18.32 -17.57
N ALA A 575 -13.02 -17.61 -18.30
CA ALA A 575 -11.67 -18.08 -18.62
C ALA A 575 -10.66 -17.64 -17.56
N ILE A 576 -9.93 -18.61 -17.02
CA ILE A 576 -8.94 -18.40 -15.96
C ILE A 576 -7.61 -18.98 -16.41
N ILE A 577 -6.59 -18.13 -16.35
CA ILE A 577 -5.21 -18.47 -16.66
C ILE A 577 -4.44 -18.58 -15.33
N ILE A 578 -3.93 -19.77 -14.98
CA ILE A 578 -3.38 -20.06 -13.64
C ILE A 578 -1.86 -20.20 -13.58
N ASP A 579 -1.18 -20.08 -14.72
CA ASP A 579 0.26 -20.35 -14.87
C ASP A 579 1.15 -19.12 -14.61
N GLN A 580 0.64 -18.07 -13.93
CA GLN A 580 1.44 -16.95 -13.45
C GLN A 580 1.71 -17.05 -11.94
N HIS A 581 2.86 -16.52 -11.51
CA HIS A 581 3.21 -16.42 -10.10
C HIS A 581 2.30 -15.41 -9.35
N ILE A 582 1.77 -15.83 -8.20
CA ILE A 582 1.04 -15.00 -7.24
C ILE A 582 1.64 -15.17 -5.85
N THR A 583 1.62 -14.14 -5.01
CA THR A 583 2.09 -14.23 -3.62
C THR A 583 0.95 -14.24 -2.60
N GLU A 584 -0.07 -13.42 -2.82
CA GLU A 584 -1.20 -13.31 -1.91
C GLU A 584 -2.28 -14.34 -2.27
N GLY A 585 -2.77 -15.09 -1.28
CA GLY A 585 -3.85 -16.06 -1.45
C GLY A 585 -3.53 -17.29 -2.32
N GLY A 586 -2.27 -17.48 -2.73
CA GLY A 586 -1.84 -18.65 -3.49
C GLY A 586 -1.51 -19.85 -2.62
N VAL A 587 -1.63 -21.04 -3.19
CA VAL A 587 -1.18 -22.31 -2.59
C VAL A 587 0.11 -22.77 -3.25
N ILE A 588 1.02 -23.36 -2.47
CA ILE A 588 2.26 -23.95 -2.98
C ILE A 588 1.96 -25.38 -3.41
N VAL A 589 2.09 -25.67 -4.69
CA VAL A 589 1.84 -26.98 -5.30
C VAL A 589 2.88 -27.27 -6.39
N ASP A 590 3.04 -28.53 -6.78
CA ASP A 590 3.96 -28.88 -7.88
C ASP A 590 3.52 -28.23 -9.21
N PHE A 591 4.49 -27.73 -9.96
CA PHE A 591 4.33 -27.32 -11.35
C PHE A 591 5.62 -27.61 -12.11
N LEU A 592 5.56 -28.61 -13.00
CA LEU A 592 6.70 -29.11 -13.79
C LEU A 592 7.87 -29.57 -12.88
N GLY A 593 7.54 -30.33 -11.82
CA GLY A 593 8.53 -30.94 -10.91
C GLY A 593 9.16 -29.97 -9.91
N ARG A 594 8.58 -28.78 -9.75
CA ARG A 594 9.08 -27.73 -8.86
C ARG A 594 7.93 -27.02 -8.13
N PRO A 595 8.12 -26.64 -6.85
CA PRO A 595 7.09 -25.94 -6.08
C PRO A 595 6.80 -24.56 -6.66
N ALA A 596 5.52 -24.25 -6.90
CA ALA A 596 5.07 -22.98 -7.44
C ALA A 596 3.81 -22.47 -6.74
N TYR A 597 3.80 -21.17 -6.41
CA TYR A 597 2.61 -20.50 -5.89
C TYR A 597 1.54 -20.35 -6.97
N THR A 598 0.38 -20.97 -6.78
CA THR A 598 -0.69 -21.07 -7.77
C THR A 598 -2.02 -20.63 -7.18
N THR A 599 -2.88 -20.01 -7.99
CA THR A 599 -4.20 -19.56 -7.53
C THR A 599 -5.16 -20.74 -7.32
N PRO A 600 -5.82 -20.87 -6.16
CA PRO A 600 -6.86 -21.86 -5.94
C PRO A 600 -8.25 -21.39 -6.41
N ILE A 601 -8.34 -20.27 -7.15
CA ILE A 601 -9.61 -19.60 -7.49
C ILE A 601 -10.57 -20.47 -8.32
N ILE A 602 -10.07 -21.36 -9.18
CA ILE A 602 -10.91 -22.27 -9.98
C ILE A 602 -11.71 -23.18 -9.06
N THR A 603 -11.03 -23.85 -8.12
CA THR A 603 -11.66 -24.75 -7.14
C THR A 603 -12.70 -24.00 -6.31
N LEU A 604 -12.36 -22.80 -5.83
CA LEU A 604 -13.26 -21.97 -5.03
C LEU A 604 -14.53 -21.58 -5.80
N LEU A 605 -14.39 -21.13 -7.05
CA LEU A 605 -15.53 -20.71 -7.87
C LEU A 605 -16.40 -21.89 -8.29
N ALA A 606 -15.79 -23.00 -8.71
CA ALA A 606 -16.50 -24.21 -9.10
C ALA A 606 -17.33 -24.76 -7.93
N LYS A 607 -16.75 -24.92 -6.72
CA LYS A 607 -17.49 -25.37 -5.53
C LYS A 607 -18.68 -24.46 -5.18
N LYS A 608 -18.53 -23.14 -5.36
CA LYS A 608 -19.60 -22.16 -5.02
C LYS A 608 -20.71 -22.03 -6.07
N THR A 609 -20.44 -22.43 -7.31
CA THR A 609 -21.37 -22.21 -8.43
C THR A 609 -21.90 -23.50 -9.04
N GLY A 610 -21.19 -24.62 -8.83
CA GLY A 610 -21.42 -25.87 -9.55
C GLY A 610 -21.00 -25.80 -11.02
N ALA A 611 -20.20 -24.79 -11.41
CA ALA A 611 -19.72 -24.64 -12.77
C ALA A 611 -18.77 -25.79 -13.16
N LYS A 612 -18.96 -26.33 -14.38
CA LYS A 612 -18.07 -27.36 -14.93
C LYS A 612 -16.72 -26.76 -15.31
N ILE A 613 -15.63 -27.47 -15.01
CA ILE A 613 -14.27 -27.05 -15.35
C ILE A 613 -13.84 -27.78 -16.62
N VAL A 614 -13.57 -27.03 -17.69
CA VAL A 614 -13.11 -27.59 -18.96
C VAL A 614 -11.70 -27.08 -19.27
N PRO A 615 -10.69 -27.97 -19.31
CA PRO A 615 -9.37 -27.60 -19.80
C PRO A 615 -9.42 -27.34 -21.30
N VAL A 616 -9.00 -26.15 -21.73
CA VAL A 616 -8.96 -25.77 -23.13
C VAL A 616 -7.58 -25.19 -23.43
N TYR A 617 -6.92 -25.76 -24.44
CA TYR A 617 -5.63 -25.27 -24.92
C TYR A 617 -5.67 -25.10 -26.43
N ASN A 618 -4.70 -24.37 -26.95
CA ASN A 618 -4.54 -24.18 -28.38
C ASN A 618 -3.10 -24.48 -28.78
N LEU A 619 -2.92 -25.04 -29.97
CA LEU A 619 -1.62 -25.35 -30.54
C LEU A 619 -1.47 -24.60 -31.86
N ARG A 620 -0.35 -23.92 -32.03
CA ARG A 620 0.07 -23.43 -33.33
C ARG A 620 0.50 -24.59 -34.19
N THR A 621 -0.26 -24.88 -35.25
CA THR A 621 0.05 -25.94 -36.22
C THR A 621 0.93 -25.42 -37.36
N GLN A 622 0.80 -24.14 -37.69
CA GLN A 622 1.65 -23.42 -38.65
C GLN A 622 1.60 -21.92 -38.36
N PRO A 623 2.54 -21.10 -38.85
CA PRO A 623 2.49 -19.65 -38.66
C PRO A 623 1.15 -19.06 -39.11
N GLY A 624 0.45 -18.35 -38.22
CA GLY A 624 -0.85 -17.75 -38.52
C GLY A 624 -2.08 -18.63 -38.29
N LYS A 625 -1.91 -19.94 -37.98
CA LYS A 625 -3.01 -20.88 -37.73
C LYS A 625 -2.85 -21.61 -36.39
N ILE A 626 -3.91 -21.61 -35.60
CA ILE A 626 -4.02 -22.38 -34.36
C ILE A 626 -5.12 -23.43 -34.48
N ARG A 627 -4.95 -24.53 -33.75
CA ARG A 627 -5.98 -25.54 -33.48
C ARG A 627 -6.32 -25.54 -32.00
N ILE A 628 -7.59 -25.52 -31.65
CA ILE A 628 -8.11 -25.46 -30.28
C ILE A 628 -8.62 -26.85 -29.91
N PHE A 629 -8.32 -27.27 -28.68
CA PHE A 629 -8.73 -28.56 -28.12
C PHE A 629 -9.40 -28.34 -26.77
N ALA A 630 -10.48 -29.08 -26.52
CA ALA A 630 -11.15 -29.10 -25.22
C ALA A 630 -11.10 -30.51 -24.62
N GLU A 631 -10.44 -30.65 -23.49
CA GLU A 631 -10.40 -31.93 -22.77
C GLU A 631 -11.75 -32.21 -22.08
N LYS A 632 -11.90 -33.42 -21.54
CA LYS A 632 -13.08 -33.79 -20.75
C LYS A 632 -13.19 -32.90 -19.51
N VAL A 633 -14.42 -32.74 -19.01
CA VAL A 633 -14.69 -32.00 -17.77
C VAL A 633 -13.86 -32.60 -16.63
N VAL A 634 -13.19 -31.74 -15.87
CA VAL A 634 -12.42 -32.15 -14.69
C VAL A 634 -13.35 -32.20 -13.50
N GLU A 635 -13.44 -33.39 -12.88
CA GLU A 635 -14.14 -33.55 -11.61
C GLU A 635 -13.27 -33.08 -10.45
N LEU A 636 -13.89 -32.36 -9.51
CA LEU A 636 -13.20 -31.90 -8.31
C LEU A 636 -13.09 -33.03 -7.30
N ILE A 637 -11.88 -33.22 -6.80
CA ILE A 637 -11.62 -34.08 -5.65
C ILE A 637 -12.13 -33.33 -4.41
N SER A 638 -12.97 -34.00 -3.61
CA SER A 638 -13.48 -33.47 -2.34
C SER A 638 -13.07 -34.40 -1.20
N THR A 639 -12.39 -33.86 -0.20
CA THR A 639 -11.96 -34.51 1.03
C THR A 639 -12.73 -33.93 2.22
N SER A 640 -12.43 -34.39 3.43
CA SER A 640 -12.98 -33.82 4.67
C SER A 640 -12.37 -32.46 5.02
N ASP A 641 -11.26 -32.05 4.39
CA ASP A 641 -10.58 -30.77 4.63
C ASP A 641 -10.66 -29.86 3.40
N ASN A 642 -11.40 -28.75 3.55
CA ASN A 642 -11.52 -27.73 2.52
C ASN A 642 -10.18 -27.15 2.06
N LYS A 643 -9.16 -27.06 2.92
CA LYS A 643 -7.83 -26.55 2.55
C LYS A 643 -7.09 -27.56 1.68
N GLN A 644 -7.15 -28.84 2.04
CA GLN A 644 -6.59 -29.94 1.26
C GLN A 644 -7.22 -30.01 -0.14
N ASP A 645 -8.54 -29.79 -0.25
CA ASP A 645 -9.23 -29.72 -1.53
C ASP A 645 -8.70 -28.63 -2.45
N LEU A 646 -8.40 -27.45 -1.90
CA LEU A 646 -7.79 -26.39 -2.70
C LEU A 646 -6.43 -26.81 -3.23
N MET A 647 -5.60 -27.44 -2.39
CA MET A 647 -4.26 -27.88 -2.79
C MET A 647 -4.30 -28.98 -3.86
N VAL A 648 -5.02 -30.07 -3.60
CA VAL A 648 -5.06 -31.25 -4.48
C VAL A 648 -5.63 -30.89 -5.86
N ASN A 649 -6.73 -30.13 -5.91
CA ASN A 649 -7.31 -29.72 -7.19
C ASN A 649 -6.42 -28.73 -7.93
N THR A 650 -5.78 -27.78 -7.23
CA THR A 650 -4.86 -26.82 -7.88
C THR A 650 -3.65 -27.54 -8.47
N GLU A 651 -3.11 -28.54 -7.77
CA GLU A 651 -2.04 -29.38 -8.30
C GLU A 651 -2.50 -30.21 -9.51
N ASN A 652 -3.74 -30.74 -9.49
CA ASN A 652 -4.31 -31.45 -10.63
C ASN A 652 -4.39 -30.54 -11.88
N PHE A 653 -4.83 -29.29 -11.72
CA PHE A 653 -4.85 -28.32 -12.82
C PHE A 653 -3.44 -28.01 -13.35
N ASN A 654 -2.46 -27.88 -12.46
CA ASN A 654 -1.05 -27.74 -12.84
C ASN A 654 -0.52 -28.94 -13.63
N LYS A 655 -0.90 -30.17 -13.24
CA LYS A 655 -0.54 -31.41 -13.96
C LYS A 655 -1.14 -31.43 -15.36
N ILE A 656 -2.39 -31.01 -15.53
CA ILE A 656 -3.05 -30.90 -16.84
C ILE A 656 -2.30 -29.92 -17.75
N ILE A 657 -2.07 -28.70 -17.28
CA ILE A 657 -1.30 -27.68 -18.03
C ILE A 657 0.12 -28.19 -18.31
N GLY A 658 0.74 -28.85 -17.33
CA GLY A 658 2.09 -29.41 -17.44
C GLY A 658 2.22 -30.39 -18.61
N LYS A 659 1.21 -31.23 -18.87
CA LYS A 659 1.20 -32.14 -20.02
C LYS A 659 1.28 -31.39 -21.36
N TRP A 660 0.57 -30.27 -21.49
CA TRP A 660 0.61 -29.45 -22.71
C TRP A 660 2.00 -28.86 -22.94
N ILE A 661 2.59 -28.33 -21.86
CA ILE A 661 3.91 -27.69 -21.87
C ILE A 661 5.00 -28.72 -22.18
N LEU A 662 4.98 -29.88 -21.52
CA LEU A 662 5.99 -30.93 -21.74
C LEU A 662 5.94 -31.47 -23.18
N LYS A 663 4.75 -31.53 -23.79
CA LYS A 663 4.59 -31.99 -25.17
C LYS A 663 5.04 -30.97 -26.22
N ASN A 664 4.81 -29.68 -25.99
CA ASN A 664 5.21 -28.61 -26.94
C ASN A 664 5.84 -27.43 -26.17
N PRO A 665 7.05 -27.61 -25.62
CA PRO A 665 7.66 -26.64 -24.71
C PRO A 665 7.87 -25.28 -25.36
N GLU A 666 8.10 -25.22 -26.67
CA GLU A 666 8.31 -23.98 -27.40
C GLU A 666 7.07 -23.08 -27.52
N GLN A 667 5.88 -23.56 -27.12
CA GLN A 667 4.63 -22.80 -27.22
C GLN A 667 4.15 -22.22 -25.89
N TRP A 668 4.84 -22.49 -24.77
CA TRP A 668 4.53 -21.89 -23.48
C TRP A 668 5.29 -20.58 -23.25
N PHE A 669 4.69 -19.67 -22.48
CA PHE A 669 5.26 -18.34 -22.22
C PHE A 669 6.37 -18.35 -21.14
N TRP A 670 7.56 -18.87 -21.48
CA TRP A 670 8.72 -18.97 -20.57
C TRP A 670 9.37 -17.62 -20.14
N LEU A 671 8.89 -16.50 -20.67
CA LEU A 671 9.47 -15.16 -20.48
C LEU A 671 9.21 -14.56 -19.08
N HIS A 672 8.33 -15.18 -18.29
CA HIS A 672 8.03 -14.77 -16.93
C HIS A 672 8.72 -15.68 -15.89
N ASN A 673 8.97 -15.15 -14.70
CA ASN A 673 9.59 -15.92 -13.62
C ASN A 673 8.51 -16.63 -12.79
N ARG A 674 8.11 -17.84 -13.21
CA ARG A 674 7.08 -18.65 -12.56
C ARG A 674 7.46 -19.09 -11.15
N TRP A 675 8.71 -19.52 -10.97
CA TRP A 675 9.26 -20.06 -9.72
C TRP A 675 10.04 -19.01 -8.93
N LYS A 676 9.51 -17.78 -8.87
CA LYS A 676 10.14 -16.72 -8.07
C LYS A 676 10.10 -17.11 -6.59
N VAL A 677 11.28 -17.30 -6.01
CA VAL A 677 11.47 -17.44 -4.56
C VAL A 677 11.49 -16.03 -3.96
N LYS A 678 10.73 -15.79 -2.88
CA LYS A 678 10.88 -14.57 -2.07
C LYS A 678 11.96 -14.79 -1.05
#